data_AF-A0A3L7SUS0-F1
#
_entry.id   AF-A0A3L7SUS0-F1
#
_cell.length_a   1.000
_cell.length_b   1.000
_cell.length_c   1.000
_cell.angle_alpha   90.00
_cell.angle_beta   90.00
_cell.angle_gamma   90.00
#
_symmetry.space_group_name_H-M   'P 1'
#
loop_
_entity.id
_entity.type
_entity.pdbx_description
1 polymer ?
#
loop_
_entity_poly.entity_id
_entity_poly.type
_entity_poly.pdbx_seq_one_letter_code
_entity_poly.pdbx_strand_id
1 'polypeptide(L)'
;MNGYARCSMALAVATAILAGGLNGQSVVMADGKPPASITLLADRIDQVIASNYRGPAVALATDTEFLRRIYLDLVGRSPSVDEARAFLDPIESGQKNSTNAKRLLIDDLLLREEFSRYYAKVLEVMFTERRELIGMFELRAFIRQWLDEGRPLNELCTEMLAADGTGEEMRAAAGFFLNRNADVNLVTRDIGRIFFGRDIQCAQCHDHPLVPDYKQAEYFGILSFVQRTYLFQDEKRGNLQFLGEKAEGNPEFTSVFKPKEGKFTAQQLLPMSMAMDFEPDYAESSEAYMAVPDKGRRGVPRYSRRQQLAVLATHPENLSFNRNLANRLWANMMGTGVVYPVDMHHGDNPPISAALLRLLTDGLVESKYDLRNFLRQIARSAAYQRSGTAPVLENWGGPIGGIAAIDAQLANQNLESVQLEPVKESLELEMAKAAERLGNAREDVGRLQKKIDQARKELLQLMEQRDKDATKLAEIKIKQKLQQELITSVQTALVETEKILKLTPADKEVVGLKSVLVARLKVANDVMPAIVNETSQQKEVLEKANQRVEDKGNWILALANRRLAFNEFVVEARGALRLLRNQMQVVLDAQTDFLGQKKRLVELRDWLVARDKVKQPNSVGKIVAGKDAQAGLVSQQGQILESWRRDYAIRKVRGLTPEQIVGATYTALETGKATQIKAVGDWAVTHKSNAAVLNDAKKRELFINTAVAANMWGMEKPVVRRFSPAPGSPQDVFLATVDQALMIQNDPAFQKWIKPGQGNLIERLSALKDSGQVANELYLSVLCRKPDPEEIKMVMEMLLRGGDNRAIVVQELVWGLLACSEFRFSF
;
A
#
# COMPACT_ATOMS: atom_id res chain seq x y z
N MET A 1 19.79 31.52 12.23
CA MET A 1 20.22 31.99 10.89
C MET A 1 21.69 32.38 10.93
N ASN A 2 22.59 31.46 10.54
CA ASN A 2 24.01 31.65 10.12
C ASN A 2 24.77 30.31 10.28
N GLY A 3 24.28 29.25 9.60
CA GLY A 3 24.93 27.93 9.59
C GLY A 3 25.03 27.29 8.20
N TYR A 4 24.50 27.93 7.15
CA TYR A 4 24.36 27.33 5.81
C TYR A 4 25.54 27.57 4.85
N ALA A 5 26.60 28.26 5.27
CA ALA A 5 27.64 28.75 4.35
C ALA A 5 28.94 27.89 4.26
N ARG A 6 29.02 26.71 4.89
CA ARG A 6 30.27 25.90 4.88
C ARG A 6 30.14 24.45 4.37
N CYS A 7 28.98 24.02 3.88
CA CYS A 7 28.80 22.70 3.25
C CYS A 7 28.83 22.71 1.71
N SER A 8 29.06 23.86 1.08
CA SER A 8 28.87 24.04 -0.38
C SER A 8 30.04 23.54 -1.24
N MET A 9 31.22 23.27 -0.68
CA MET A 9 32.41 22.94 -1.48
C MET A 9 32.61 21.43 -1.71
N ALA A 10 32.16 20.57 -0.78
CA ALA A 10 32.14 19.11 -0.96
C ALA A 10 30.98 18.64 -1.87
N LEU A 11 29.90 19.44 -1.94
CA LEU A 11 28.73 19.18 -2.78
C LEU A 11 29.05 19.25 -4.28
N ALA A 12 30.04 20.05 -4.70
CA ALA A 12 30.39 20.22 -6.11
C ALA A 12 31.14 19.01 -6.70
N VAL A 13 31.91 18.27 -5.89
CA VAL A 13 32.74 17.16 -6.37
C VAL A 13 31.93 15.85 -6.48
N ALA A 14 31.03 15.57 -5.54
CA ALA A 14 30.11 14.42 -5.64
C ALA A 14 29.11 14.58 -6.79
N THR A 15 28.65 15.81 -7.05
CA THR A 15 27.78 16.11 -8.20
C THR A 15 28.57 16.04 -9.52
N ALA A 16 29.84 16.45 -9.56
CA ALA A 16 30.66 16.39 -10.78
C ALA A 16 31.08 14.96 -11.19
N ILE A 17 31.32 14.06 -10.22
CA ILE A 17 31.68 12.66 -10.51
C ILE A 17 30.45 11.87 -10.99
N LEU A 18 29.25 12.17 -10.48
CA LEU A 18 27.99 11.56 -10.97
C LEU A 18 27.42 12.23 -12.24
N ALA A 19 27.72 13.50 -12.49
CA ALA A 19 27.33 14.21 -13.71
C ALA A 19 28.26 13.92 -14.91
N GLY A 20 29.45 13.36 -14.67
CA GLY A 20 30.41 12.99 -15.73
C GLY A 20 29.94 11.87 -16.67
N GLY A 21 28.87 11.15 -16.33
CA GLY A 21 28.26 10.10 -17.17
C GLY A 21 26.78 10.32 -17.52
N LEU A 22 26.13 11.33 -16.96
CA LEU A 22 24.71 11.62 -17.21
C LEU A 22 24.51 13.15 -17.19
N ASN A 23 24.17 13.70 -18.36
CA ASN A 23 23.67 15.08 -18.50
C ASN A 23 22.42 15.28 -17.64
N GLY A 24 22.62 15.67 -16.38
CA GLY A 24 21.58 16.17 -15.48
C GLY A 24 21.82 17.65 -15.23
N GLN A 25 21.29 18.51 -16.10
CA GLN A 25 21.23 19.94 -15.80
C GLN A 25 20.21 20.18 -14.69
N SER A 26 20.69 20.72 -13.57
CA SER A 26 19.86 21.38 -12.57
C SER A 26 19.27 22.65 -13.18
N VAL A 27 17.96 22.66 -13.44
CA VAL A 27 17.23 23.84 -13.89
C VAL A 27 17.01 24.75 -12.69
N VAL A 28 17.85 25.78 -12.55
CA VAL A 28 17.54 26.96 -11.74
C VAL A 28 16.57 27.80 -12.56
N MET A 29 15.35 27.99 -12.05
CA MET A 29 14.34 28.85 -12.64
C MET A 29 14.78 30.32 -12.55
N ALA A 30 15.34 30.83 -13.64
CA ALA A 30 15.45 32.25 -13.91
C ALA A 30 14.72 32.54 -15.23
N ASP A 31 13.84 33.54 -15.17
CA ASP A 31 13.03 34.10 -16.26
C ASP A 31 11.83 33.24 -16.72
N GLY A 32 10.63 33.74 -16.41
CA GLY A 32 9.30 33.14 -16.66
C GLY A 32 8.92 32.89 -18.13
N LYS A 33 9.72 32.13 -18.87
CA LYS A 33 9.30 31.37 -20.06
C LYS A 33 9.50 29.88 -19.77
N PRO A 34 8.48 29.01 -19.99
CA PRO A 34 8.67 27.58 -19.77
C PRO A 34 9.75 27.04 -20.72
N PRO A 35 10.74 26.28 -20.21
CA PRO A 35 11.77 25.70 -21.05
C PRO A 35 11.13 24.72 -22.06
N ALA A 36 11.69 24.69 -23.27
CA ALA A 36 11.28 23.76 -24.31
C ALA A 36 11.47 22.30 -23.85
N SER A 37 10.37 21.53 -23.88
CA SER A 37 10.29 20.06 -23.73
C SER A 37 10.78 19.48 -22.38
N ILE A 38 9.87 19.29 -21.43
CA ILE A 38 10.04 18.28 -20.38
C ILE A 38 9.96 16.90 -21.05
N THR A 39 11.07 16.16 -21.09
CA THR A 39 11.09 14.77 -21.60
C THR A 39 10.10 13.92 -20.80
N LEU A 40 9.21 13.20 -21.49
CA LEU A 40 8.20 12.36 -20.85
C LEU A 40 8.87 11.23 -20.04
N LEU A 41 8.20 10.77 -18.97
CA LEU A 41 8.67 9.62 -18.19
C LEU A 41 8.83 8.37 -19.07
N ALA A 42 7.93 8.18 -20.05
CA ALA A 42 8.03 7.10 -21.04
C ALA A 42 9.38 7.11 -21.78
N ASP A 43 9.79 8.26 -22.30
CA ASP A 43 11.05 8.41 -23.04
C ASP A 43 12.27 8.19 -22.13
N ARG A 44 12.20 8.67 -20.87
CA ARG A 44 13.25 8.44 -19.85
C ARG A 44 13.37 6.95 -19.50
N ILE A 45 12.25 6.22 -19.40
CA ILE A 45 12.24 4.76 -19.14
C ILE A 45 12.98 4.05 -20.28
N ASP A 46 12.63 4.39 -21.51
CA ASP A 46 13.23 3.78 -22.70
C ASP A 46 14.73 4.09 -22.82
N GLN A 47 15.15 5.30 -22.46
CA GLN A 47 16.58 5.67 -22.41
C GLN A 47 17.36 4.81 -21.40
N VAL A 48 16.83 4.59 -20.19
CA VAL A 48 17.48 3.77 -19.16
C VAL A 48 17.55 2.29 -19.57
N ILE A 49 16.52 1.76 -20.23
CA ILE A 49 16.54 0.37 -20.70
C ILE A 49 17.51 0.23 -21.89
N ALA A 50 17.47 1.17 -22.84
CA ALA A 50 18.36 1.17 -23.99
C ALA A 50 19.84 1.33 -23.60
N SER A 51 20.16 2.12 -22.57
CA SER A 51 21.55 2.29 -22.12
C SER A 51 22.16 1.00 -21.57
N ASN A 52 21.33 0.10 -21.04
CA ASN A 52 21.73 -1.19 -20.47
C ASN A 52 21.75 -2.33 -21.50
N TYR A 53 20.93 -2.24 -22.55
CA TYR A 53 20.75 -3.32 -23.53
C TYR A 53 21.93 -3.42 -24.52
N ARG A 54 22.40 -4.64 -24.78
CA ARG A 54 23.50 -4.95 -25.72
C ARG A 54 23.13 -6.15 -26.61
N GLY A 55 22.01 -6.05 -27.30
CA GLY A 55 21.53 -7.10 -28.21
C GLY A 55 21.14 -6.56 -29.60
N PRO A 56 20.61 -7.41 -30.48
CA PRO A 56 20.04 -6.99 -31.77
C PRO A 56 18.79 -6.13 -31.57
N ALA A 57 18.28 -5.53 -32.65
CA ALA A 57 16.99 -4.83 -32.57
C ALA A 57 15.88 -5.79 -32.12
N VAL A 58 15.14 -5.41 -31.08
CA VAL A 58 13.96 -6.14 -30.60
C VAL A 58 12.71 -5.55 -31.23
N ALA A 59 11.83 -6.39 -31.77
CA ALA A 59 10.57 -5.92 -32.35
C ALA A 59 9.65 -5.29 -31.30
N LEU A 60 8.90 -4.27 -31.71
CA LEU A 60 7.71 -3.84 -30.98
C LEU A 60 6.60 -4.89 -31.16
N ALA A 61 5.67 -4.89 -30.22
CA ALA A 61 4.46 -5.68 -30.25
C ALA A 61 3.65 -5.30 -31.50
N THR A 62 3.12 -6.33 -32.16
CA THR A 62 2.14 -6.17 -33.23
C THR A 62 0.91 -5.43 -32.70
N ASP A 63 0.09 -4.91 -33.61
CA ASP A 63 -1.13 -4.19 -33.22
C ASP A 63 -2.11 -5.07 -32.45
N THR A 64 -2.18 -6.37 -32.78
CA THR A 64 -3.01 -7.36 -32.06
C THR A 64 -2.44 -7.70 -30.68
N GLU A 65 -1.13 -7.90 -30.56
CA GLU A 65 -0.46 -8.12 -29.27
C GLU A 65 -0.69 -6.92 -28.34
N PHE A 66 -0.44 -5.70 -28.84
CA PHE A 66 -0.63 -4.48 -28.06
C PHE A 66 -2.10 -4.30 -27.65
N LEU A 67 -3.04 -4.48 -28.58
CA LEU A 67 -4.47 -4.30 -28.33
C LEU A 67 -4.95 -5.22 -27.21
N ARG A 68 -4.65 -6.52 -27.27
CA ARG A 68 -5.06 -7.46 -26.22
C ARG A 68 -4.42 -7.09 -24.88
N ARG A 69 -3.11 -6.80 -24.88
CA ARG A 69 -2.33 -6.48 -23.68
C ARG A 69 -2.88 -5.24 -22.96
N ILE A 70 -3.09 -4.13 -23.69
CA ILE A 70 -3.49 -2.87 -23.07
C ILE A 70 -4.91 -2.93 -22.49
N TYR A 71 -5.82 -3.66 -23.12
CA TYR A 71 -7.16 -3.91 -22.59
C TYR A 71 -7.12 -4.72 -21.29
N LEU A 72 -6.30 -5.77 -21.25
CA LEU A 72 -6.14 -6.58 -20.05
C LEU A 72 -5.53 -5.78 -18.89
N ASP A 73 -4.50 -4.99 -19.17
CA ASP A 73 -3.74 -4.26 -18.16
C ASP A 73 -4.43 -2.99 -17.64
N LEU A 74 -5.28 -2.34 -18.46
CA LEU A 74 -5.97 -1.11 -18.07
C LEU A 74 -7.43 -1.33 -17.63
N VAL A 75 -8.15 -2.29 -18.21
CA VAL A 75 -9.59 -2.50 -17.94
C VAL A 75 -9.95 -3.94 -17.57
N GLY A 76 -8.98 -4.84 -17.46
CA GLY A 76 -9.18 -6.17 -16.87
C GLY A 76 -9.94 -7.17 -17.74
N ARG A 77 -10.15 -6.88 -19.03
CA ARG A 77 -10.80 -7.77 -20.00
C ARG A 77 -10.09 -7.71 -21.33
N SER A 78 -10.45 -8.59 -22.26
CA SER A 78 -10.06 -8.47 -23.67
C SER A 78 -10.92 -7.43 -24.39
N PRO A 79 -10.48 -6.89 -25.56
CA PRO A 79 -11.37 -6.12 -26.42
C PRO A 79 -12.53 -7.01 -26.91
N SER A 80 -13.70 -6.43 -27.11
CA SER A 80 -14.76 -7.06 -27.89
C SER A 80 -14.39 -7.08 -29.38
N VAL A 81 -15.10 -7.89 -30.17
CA VAL A 81 -14.89 -7.97 -31.63
C VAL A 81 -15.03 -6.60 -32.30
N ASP A 82 -16.03 -5.83 -31.90
CA ASP A 82 -16.28 -4.50 -32.46
C ASP A 82 -15.19 -3.51 -32.09
N GLU A 83 -14.69 -3.55 -30.85
CA GLU A 83 -13.54 -2.75 -30.42
C GLU A 83 -12.26 -3.15 -31.15
N ALA A 84 -12.05 -4.46 -31.37
CA ALA A 84 -10.89 -4.95 -32.10
C ALA A 84 -10.90 -4.47 -33.56
N ARG A 85 -12.04 -4.55 -34.25
CA ARG A 85 -12.20 -4.01 -35.61
C ARG A 85 -12.02 -2.50 -35.66
N ALA A 86 -12.63 -1.77 -34.74
CA ALA A 86 -12.52 -0.31 -34.67
C ALA A 86 -11.08 0.18 -34.49
N PHE A 87 -10.22 -0.65 -33.89
CA PHE A 87 -8.80 -0.40 -33.76
C PHE A 87 -7.98 -0.89 -34.97
N LEU A 88 -8.15 -2.16 -35.37
CA LEU A 88 -7.29 -2.83 -36.36
C LEU A 88 -7.61 -2.40 -37.80
N ASP A 89 -8.89 -2.34 -38.19
CA ASP A 89 -9.28 -2.13 -39.60
C ASP A 89 -8.77 -0.78 -40.16
N PRO A 90 -8.84 0.36 -39.41
CA PRO A 90 -8.26 1.62 -39.89
C PRO A 90 -6.73 1.59 -39.99
N ILE A 91 -6.05 0.75 -39.21
CA ILE A 91 -4.59 0.61 -39.28
C ILE A 91 -4.20 -0.23 -40.50
N GLU A 92 -4.85 -1.39 -40.67
CA GLU A 92 -4.61 -2.30 -41.79
C GLU A 92 -4.92 -1.66 -43.14
N SER A 93 -5.96 -0.83 -43.22
CA SER A 93 -6.31 -0.07 -44.43
C SER A 93 -5.41 1.15 -44.68
N GLY A 94 -4.49 1.46 -43.78
CA GLY A 94 -3.60 2.63 -43.86
C GLY A 94 -4.27 3.97 -43.52
N GLN A 95 -5.53 3.98 -43.07
CA GLN A 95 -6.26 5.19 -42.67
C GLN A 95 -5.68 5.83 -41.39
N LYS A 96 -5.16 5.02 -40.46
CA LYS A 96 -4.56 5.48 -39.21
C LYS A 96 -3.14 4.93 -39.04
N ASN A 97 -2.25 5.79 -38.53
CA ASN A 97 -0.91 5.37 -38.11
C ASN A 97 -0.99 4.56 -36.80
N SER A 98 -0.35 3.37 -36.76
CA SER A 98 -0.33 2.48 -35.60
C SER A 98 0.11 3.19 -34.31
N THR A 99 1.24 3.89 -34.30
CA THR A 99 1.76 4.59 -33.11
C THR A 99 0.74 5.59 -32.53
N ASN A 100 0.12 6.39 -33.39
CA ASN A 100 -0.91 7.34 -32.97
C ASN A 100 -2.18 6.65 -32.49
N ALA A 101 -2.60 5.57 -33.16
CA ALA A 101 -3.76 4.78 -32.74
C ALA A 101 -3.56 4.17 -31.36
N LYS A 102 -2.37 3.59 -31.08
CA LYS A 102 -1.99 3.05 -29.77
C LYS A 102 -2.05 4.12 -28.67
N ARG A 103 -1.52 5.32 -28.94
CA ARG A 103 -1.55 6.44 -27.99
C ARG A 103 -2.98 6.87 -27.65
N LEU A 104 -3.83 7.02 -28.66
CA LEU A 104 -5.24 7.37 -28.47
C LEU A 104 -6.00 6.29 -27.72
N LEU A 105 -5.73 5.01 -28.00
CA LEU A 105 -6.35 3.90 -27.29
C LEU A 105 -5.97 3.89 -25.79
N ILE A 106 -4.70 4.16 -25.45
CA ILE A 106 -4.27 4.28 -24.05
C ILE A 106 -5.07 5.40 -23.35
N ASP A 107 -5.17 6.57 -23.97
CA ASP A 107 -5.88 7.70 -23.37
C ASP A 107 -7.38 7.44 -23.24
N ASP A 108 -7.99 6.77 -24.21
CA ASP A 108 -9.40 6.36 -24.17
C ASP A 108 -9.66 5.39 -23.00
N LEU A 109 -8.92 4.28 -22.93
CA LEU A 109 -9.09 3.27 -21.88
C LEU A 109 -8.90 3.85 -20.47
N LEU A 110 -7.94 4.76 -20.30
CA LEU A 110 -7.71 5.46 -19.04
C LEU A 110 -8.83 6.44 -18.66
N LEU A 111 -9.77 6.77 -19.54
CA LEU A 111 -10.91 7.65 -19.24
C LEU A 111 -12.21 6.87 -18.99
N ARG A 112 -12.22 5.58 -19.31
CA ARG A 112 -13.39 4.73 -19.16
C ARG A 112 -13.70 4.42 -17.70
N GLU A 113 -14.98 4.17 -17.42
CA GLU A 113 -15.44 3.72 -16.09
C GLU A 113 -14.86 2.36 -15.72
N GLU A 114 -14.67 1.49 -16.72
CA GLU A 114 -14.08 0.17 -16.53
C GLU A 114 -12.68 0.24 -15.93
N PHE A 115 -11.90 1.29 -16.20
CA PHE A 115 -10.59 1.49 -15.58
C PHE A 115 -10.71 1.57 -14.06
N SER A 116 -11.56 2.47 -13.54
CA SER A 116 -11.73 2.66 -12.10
C SER A 116 -12.26 1.39 -11.44
N ARG A 117 -13.19 0.70 -12.10
CA ARG A 117 -13.76 -0.56 -11.64
C ARG A 117 -12.70 -1.67 -11.54
N TYR A 118 -11.84 -1.78 -12.56
CA TYR A 118 -10.76 -2.76 -12.59
C TYR A 118 -9.64 -2.42 -11.59
N TYR A 119 -9.17 -1.17 -11.55
CA TYR A 119 -8.10 -0.78 -10.63
C TYR A 119 -8.54 -0.75 -9.17
N ALA A 120 -9.82 -0.52 -8.86
CA ALA A 120 -10.33 -0.73 -7.51
C ALA A 120 -10.15 -2.18 -7.03
N LYS A 121 -10.27 -3.14 -7.96
CA LYS A 121 -10.05 -4.56 -7.71
C LYS A 121 -8.56 -4.90 -7.56
N VAL A 122 -7.72 -4.36 -8.44
CA VAL A 122 -6.24 -4.52 -8.36
C VAL A 122 -5.73 -4.01 -7.01
N LEU A 123 -6.14 -2.81 -6.61
CA LEU A 123 -5.73 -2.20 -5.36
C LEU A 123 -6.31 -2.93 -4.15
N GLU A 124 -7.58 -3.33 -4.19
CA GLU A 124 -8.18 -4.13 -3.13
C GLU A 124 -7.41 -5.43 -2.90
N VAL A 125 -7.15 -6.22 -3.95
CA VAL A 125 -6.36 -7.46 -3.85
C VAL A 125 -4.95 -7.19 -3.33
N MET A 126 -4.32 -6.08 -3.73
CA MET A 126 -3.00 -5.67 -3.23
C MET A 126 -3.01 -5.38 -1.72
N PHE A 127 -4.04 -4.70 -1.21
CA PHE A 127 -4.10 -4.30 0.20
C PHE A 127 -4.63 -5.39 1.14
N THR A 128 -5.54 -6.22 0.66
CA THR A 128 -6.22 -7.23 1.48
C THR A 128 -5.59 -8.62 1.34
N GLU A 129 -4.86 -8.88 0.25
CA GLU A 129 -4.50 -10.24 -0.18
C GLU A 129 -5.73 -11.18 -0.13
N ARG A 130 -6.91 -10.66 -0.52
CA ARG A 130 -8.21 -11.36 -0.51
C ARG A 130 -8.72 -11.78 0.88
N ARG A 131 -8.19 -11.19 1.96
CA ARG A 131 -8.78 -11.33 3.30
C ARG A 131 -10.10 -10.57 3.35
N GLU A 132 -11.14 -11.21 3.87
CA GLU A 132 -12.50 -10.66 3.86
C GLU A 132 -13.13 -10.76 5.27
N LEU A 133 -13.16 -9.62 5.98
CA LEU A 133 -13.99 -9.41 7.17
C LEU A 133 -15.04 -8.33 6.89
N ILE A 134 -14.61 -7.21 6.31
CA ILE A 134 -15.49 -6.32 5.54
C ILE A 134 -15.65 -6.91 4.14
N GLY A 135 -16.87 -6.90 3.62
CA GLY A 135 -17.16 -7.41 2.30
C GLY A 135 -16.36 -6.68 1.22
N MET A 136 -15.76 -7.44 0.30
CA MET A 136 -14.87 -6.89 -0.74
C MET A 136 -15.53 -5.78 -1.57
N PHE A 137 -16.86 -5.81 -1.72
CA PHE A 137 -17.61 -4.80 -2.45
C PHE A 137 -17.60 -3.43 -1.81
N GLU A 138 -17.67 -3.36 -0.48
CA GLU A 138 -17.68 -2.10 0.25
C GLU A 138 -16.34 -1.38 0.06
N LEU A 139 -15.22 -2.11 0.21
CA LEU A 139 -13.88 -1.58 -0.03
C LEU A 139 -13.64 -1.24 -1.50
N ARG A 140 -14.08 -2.08 -2.45
CA ARG A 140 -13.97 -1.78 -3.89
C ARG A 140 -14.78 -0.55 -4.28
N ALA A 141 -15.96 -0.33 -3.70
CA ALA A 141 -16.77 0.86 -3.96
C ALA A 141 -16.05 2.13 -3.50
N PHE A 142 -15.49 2.12 -2.29
CA PHE A 142 -14.68 3.21 -1.75
C PHE A 142 -13.47 3.53 -2.65
N ILE A 143 -12.67 2.52 -3.02
CA ILE A 143 -11.51 2.73 -3.88
C ILE A 143 -11.95 3.20 -5.28
N ARG A 144 -13.02 2.63 -5.84
CA ARG A 144 -13.52 3.05 -7.16
C ARG A 144 -13.93 4.52 -7.15
N GLN A 145 -14.65 4.97 -6.13
CA GLN A 145 -15.01 6.37 -5.97
C GLN A 145 -13.75 7.25 -5.91
N TRP A 146 -12.74 6.84 -5.13
CA TRP A 146 -11.46 7.55 -5.05
C TRP A 146 -10.79 7.74 -6.43
N LEU A 147 -10.83 6.69 -7.26
CA LEU A 147 -10.25 6.70 -8.61
C LEU A 147 -11.09 7.51 -9.60
N ASP A 148 -12.42 7.52 -9.47
CA ASP A 148 -13.33 8.35 -10.27
C ASP A 148 -13.13 9.84 -10.00
N GLU A 149 -12.83 10.21 -8.74
CA GLU A 149 -12.49 11.57 -8.31
C GLU A 149 -11.08 12.01 -8.75
N GLY A 150 -10.27 11.09 -9.29
CA GLY A 150 -8.90 11.39 -9.75
C GLY A 150 -7.94 11.74 -8.62
N ARG A 151 -8.19 11.23 -7.41
CA ARG A 151 -7.40 11.57 -6.21
C ARG A 151 -6.06 10.82 -6.16
N PRO A 152 -5.02 11.42 -5.53
CA PRO A 152 -3.70 10.81 -5.41
C PRO A 152 -3.70 9.44 -4.70
N LEU A 153 -2.86 8.52 -5.17
CA LEU A 153 -2.78 7.16 -4.61
C LEU A 153 -2.10 7.13 -3.22
N ASN A 154 -1.16 8.02 -2.94
CA ASN A 154 -0.54 8.11 -1.60
C ASN A 154 -1.58 8.50 -0.54
N GLU A 155 -2.52 9.38 -0.87
CA GLU A 155 -3.60 9.76 0.03
C GLU A 155 -4.58 8.60 0.28
N LEU A 156 -4.84 7.75 -0.73
CA LEU A 156 -5.62 6.51 -0.51
C LEU A 156 -4.91 5.62 0.51
N CYS A 157 -3.59 5.44 0.36
CA CYS A 157 -2.77 4.71 1.32
C CYS A 157 -2.81 5.36 2.72
N THR A 158 -2.82 6.69 2.80
CA THR A 158 -2.96 7.43 4.07
C THR A 158 -4.29 7.07 4.73
N GLU A 159 -5.40 7.17 4.00
CA GLU A 159 -6.73 6.85 4.55
C GLU A 159 -6.83 5.39 4.97
N MET A 160 -6.29 4.45 4.19
CA MET A 160 -6.29 3.04 4.54
C MET A 160 -5.51 2.72 5.82
N LEU A 161 -4.48 3.52 6.13
CA LEU A 161 -3.70 3.39 7.36
C LEU A 161 -4.29 4.19 8.53
N ALA A 162 -5.03 5.28 8.27
CA ALA A 162 -5.53 6.23 9.27
C ALA A 162 -6.99 6.03 9.67
N ALA A 163 -7.83 5.47 8.82
CA ALA A 163 -9.27 5.37 9.03
C ALA A 163 -9.61 4.43 10.19
N ASP A 164 -10.48 4.89 11.09
CA ASP A 164 -10.92 4.12 12.26
C ASP A 164 -12.25 3.37 12.05
N GLY A 165 -12.83 3.56 10.86
CA GLY A 165 -14.06 2.93 10.42
C GLY A 165 -15.33 3.60 10.94
N THR A 166 -15.23 4.71 11.67
CA THR A 166 -16.41 5.40 12.22
C THR A 166 -17.08 6.32 11.20
N GLY A 167 -18.40 6.18 11.06
CA GLY A 167 -19.19 6.79 9.99
C GLY A 167 -19.57 5.73 8.93
N GLU A 168 -20.80 5.78 8.41
CA GLU A 168 -21.30 4.77 7.45
C GLU A 168 -20.40 4.67 6.20
N GLU A 169 -19.77 5.76 5.79
CA GLU A 169 -18.93 5.84 4.59
C GLU A 169 -17.45 5.50 4.84
N MET A 170 -16.96 5.55 6.09
CA MET A 170 -15.53 5.40 6.40
C MET A 170 -15.13 4.00 6.86
N ARG A 171 -16.09 3.11 7.08
CA ARG A 171 -15.84 1.70 7.43
C ARG A 171 -14.96 1.00 6.39
N ALA A 172 -15.27 1.21 5.12
CA ALA A 172 -14.50 0.71 3.99
C ALA A 172 -13.02 1.09 4.07
N ALA A 173 -12.72 2.36 4.39
CA ALA A 173 -11.36 2.87 4.48
C ALA A 173 -10.54 2.16 5.58
N ALA A 174 -11.17 1.72 6.67
CA ALA A 174 -10.53 0.92 7.72
C ALA A 174 -10.31 -0.57 7.34
N GLY A 175 -10.64 -0.96 6.10
CA GLY A 175 -10.59 -2.33 5.61
C GLY A 175 -9.22 -3.01 5.76
N PHE A 176 -8.11 -2.25 5.67
CA PHE A 176 -6.77 -2.82 5.85
C PHE A 176 -6.58 -3.47 7.22
N PHE A 177 -6.99 -2.77 8.29
CA PHE A 177 -6.89 -3.26 9.67
C PHE A 177 -8.00 -4.26 10.00
N LEU A 178 -9.23 -3.97 9.58
CA LEU A 178 -10.40 -4.80 9.91
C LEU A 178 -10.32 -6.19 9.26
N ASN A 179 -9.87 -6.30 8.01
CA ASN A 179 -9.64 -7.61 7.35
C ASN A 179 -8.47 -8.40 7.96
N ARG A 180 -7.73 -7.80 8.90
CA ARG A 180 -6.68 -8.43 9.70
C ARG A 180 -7.08 -8.60 11.17
N ASN A 181 -8.37 -8.41 11.51
CA ASN A 181 -8.89 -8.42 12.88
C ASN A 181 -8.18 -7.45 13.83
N ALA A 182 -7.53 -6.41 13.29
CA ALA A 182 -6.58 -5.57 14.03
C ALA A 182 -5.51 -6.38 14.81
N ASP A 183 -5.13 -7.57 14.33
CA ASP A 183 -4.02 -8.33 14.90
C ASP A 183 -2.73 -7.56 14.69
N VAL A 184 -2.11 -7.14 15.79
CA VAL A 184 -1.00 -6.19 15.77
C VAL A 184 0.23 -6.75 15.06
N ASN A 185 0.47 -8.06 15.09
CA ASN A 185 1.63 -8.68 14.45
C ASN A 185 1.39 -8.84 12.95
N LEU A 186 0.20 -9.31 12.57
CA LEU A 186 -0.19 -9.45 11.17
C LEU A 186 -0.22 -8.09 10.46
N VAL A 187 -0.78 -7.07 11.11
CA VAL A 187 -0.80 -5.69 10.60
C VAL A 187 0.62 -5.14 10.49
N THR A 188 1.47 -5.32 11.51
CA THR A 188 2.88 -4.87 11.47
C THR A 188 3.64 -5.47 10.30
N ARG A 189 3.54 -6.80 10.14
CA ARG A 189 4.16 -7.52 9.02
C ARG A 189 3.67 -6.99 7.68
N ASP A 190 2.35 -6.90 7.49
CA ASP A 190 1.77 -6.55 6.21
C ASP A 190 1.98 -5.07 5.87
N ILE A 191 2.12 -4.17 6.86
CA ILE A 191 2.61 -2.81 6.60
C ILE A 191 4.03 -2.86 6.02
N GLY A 192 4.92 -3.64 6.64
CA GLY A 192 6.27 -3.89 6.12
C GLY A 192 6.26 -4.37 4.67
N ARG A 193 5.51 -5.43 4.37
CA ARG A 193 5.45 -6.05 3.04
C ARG A 193 4.74 -5.18 1.99
N ILE A 194 3.54 -4.69 2.28
CA ILE A 194 2.65 -4.05 1.30
C ILE A 194 3.03 -2.60 1.07
N PHE A 195 3.42 -1.86 2.10
CA PHE A 195 3.75 -0.43 1.96
C PHE A 195 5.24 -0.21 1.79
N PHE A 196 6.12 -0.94 2.50
CA PHE A 196 7.56 -0.70 2.45
C PHE A 196 8.37 -1.70 1.61
N GLY A 197 7.73 -2.77 1.11
CA GLY A 197 8.38 -3.78 0.30
C GLY A 197 9.34 -4.67 1.08
N ARG A 198 9.15 -4.84 2.39
CA ARG A 198 10.07 -5.58 3.28
C ARG A 198 9.31 -6.61 4.11
N ASP A 199 9.55 -7.89 3.87
CA ASP A 199 9.05 -8.96 4.74
C ASP A 199 9.87 -9.10 6.01
N ILE A 200 9.49 -8.32 7.02
CA ILE A 200 10.15 -8.26 8.32
C ILE A 200 9.55 -9.23 9.35
N GLN A 201 8.76 -10.23 8.95
CA GLN A 201 8.11 -11.15 9.90
C GLN A 201 9.12 -11.86 10.80
N CYS A 202 10.20 -12.40 10.23
CA CYS A 202 11.25 -13.06 11.00
C CYS A 202 11.99 -12.09 11.94
N ALA A 203 11.91 -10.78 11.67
CA ALA A 203 12.52 -9.77 12.51
C ALA A 203 11.78 -9.57 13.85
N GLN A 204 10.64 -10.23 14.07
CA GLN A 204 9.88 -10.13 15.32
C GLN A 204 10.68 -10.62 16.54
N CYS A 205 11.43 -11.71 16.41
CA CYS A 205 12.11 -12.35 17.54
C CYS A 205 13.61 -11.97 17.64
N HIS A 206 14.22 -11.60 16.52
CA HIS A 206 15.64 -11.28 16.40
C HIS A 206 15.88 -10.55 15.07
N ASP A 207 17.05 -9.95 14.84
CA ASP A 207 17.42 -9.47 13.50
C ASP A 207 17.35 -10.62 12.48
N HIS A 208 16.87 -10.35 11.25
CA HIS A 208 16.66 -11.40 10.27
C HIS A 208 17.96 -12.18 10.00
N PRO A 209 17.94 -13.53 9.98
CA PRO A 209 19.16 -14.34 10.06
C PRO A 209 19.92 -14.38 8.73
N LEU A 210 19.22 -14.14 7.61
CA LEU A 210 19.77 -14.21 6.26
C LEU A 210 19.75 -12.88 5.50
N VAL A 211 19.11 -11.85 6.07
CA VAL A 211 18.90 -10.56 5.39
C VAL A 211 19.37 -9.49 6.35
N PRO A 212 20.62 -9.00 6.20
CA PRO A 212 21.24 -8.12 7.18
C PRO A 212 20.49 -6.80 7.35
N ASP A 213 19.73 -6.38 6.34
CA ASP A 213 18.99 -5.12 6.33
C ASP A 213 17.76 -5.14 7.25
N TYR A 214 17.18 -6.31 7.52
CA TYR A 214 15.92 -6.41 8.26
C TYR A 214 16.20 -6.55 9.75
N LYS A 215 15.97 -5.47 10.49
CA LYS A 215 16.29 -5.39 11.92
C LYS A 215 15.06 -5.57 12.80
N GLN A 216 15.26 -6.17 13.97
CA GLN A 216 14.21 -6.31 14.97
C GLN A 216 13.65 -4.94 15.40
N ALA A 217 14.53 -3.94 15.49
CA ALA A 217 14.13 -2.57 15.79
C ALA A 217 13.15 -1.97 14.76
N GLU A 218 13.19 -2.39 13.49
CA GLU A 218 12.24 -1.92 12.47
C GLU A 218 10.86 -2.57 12.65
N TYR A 219 10.81 -3.87 12.95
CA TYR A 219 9.55 -4.57 13.28
C TYR A 219 8.85 -3.90 14.46
N PHE A 220 9.57 -3.73 15.56
CA PHE A 220 9.02 -3.07 16.74
C PHE A 220 8.73 -1.59 16.50
N GLY A 221 9.45 -0.96 15.57
CA GLY A 221 9.19 0.40 15.17
C GLY A 221 7.83 0.59 14.54
N ILE A 222 7.48 -0.25 13.56
CA ILE A 222 6.14 -0.30 12.96
C ILE A 222 5.11 -0.72 14.02
N LEU A 223 5.40 -1.76 14.82
CA LEU A 223 4.50 -2.25 15.88
C LEU A 223 4.09 -1.14 16.85
N SER A 224 5.02 -0.24 17.17
CA SER A 224 4.78 0.82 18.14
C SER A 224 3.76 1.88 17.71
N PHE A 225 3.45 1.95 16.40
CA PHE A 225 2.34 2.75 15.89
C PHE A 225 1.00 2.00 15.96
N VAL A 226 1.00 0.69 15.75
CA VAL A 226 -0.24 -0.10 15.58
C VAL A 226 -0.72 -0.76 16.86
N GLN A 227 0.15 -1.04 17.83
CA GLN A 227 -0.17 -1.80 19.05
C GLN A 227 -1.30 -1.17 19.88
N ARG A 228 -1.52 0.15 19.75
CA ARG A 228 -2.58 0.86 20.45
C ARG A 228 -3.96 0.70 19.81
N THR A 229 -4.02 0.17 18.60
CA THR A 229 -5.28 -0.08 17.86
C THR A 229 -5.92 -1.37 18.34
N TYR A 230 -7.25 -1.37 18.53
CA TYR A 230 -8.01 -2.54 18.95
C TYR A 230 -9.40 -2.56 18.31
N LEU A 231 -10.02 -3.74 18.22
CA LEU A 231 -11.40 -3.87 17.74
C LEU A 231 -12.39 -3.38 18.80
N PHE A 232 -13.32 -2.53 18.38
CA PHE A 232 -14.45 -2.07 19.18
C PHE A 232 -15.76 -2.47 18.50
N GLN A 233 -16.69 -3.07 19.24
CA GLN A 233 -18.02 -3.40 18.74
C GLN A 233 -19.04 -2.47 19.38
N ASP A 234 -19.88 -1.86 18.54
CA ASP A 234 -20.98 -1.03 19.01
C ASP A 234 -22.29 -1.83 18.96
N GLU A 235 -22.74 -2.31 20.12
CA GLU A 235 -23.99 -3.08 20.25
C GLU A 235 -25.21 -2.29 19.77
N LYS A 236 -25.17 -0.95 19.84
CA LYS A 236 -26.26 -0.09 19.38
C LYS A 236 -26.27 0.13 17.88
N ARG A 237 -25.17 -0.20 17.18
CA ARG A 237 -25.02 -0.09 15.72
C ARG A 237 -24.88 -1.45 15.05
N GLY A 238 -25.72 -2.41 15.47
CA GLY A 238 -25.82 -3.71 14.81
C GLY A 238 -24.58 -4.60 14.95
N ASN A 239 -23.77 -4.43 16.00
CA ASN A 239 -22.54 -5.21 16.27
C ASN A 239 -21.46 -5.09 15.17
N LEU A 240 -21.44 -3.98 14.41
CA LEU A 240 -20.36 -3.71 13.48
C LEU A 240 -19.03 -3.49 14.22
N GLN A 241 -17.93 -3.99 13.63
CA GLN A 241 -16.58 -3.90 14.21
C GLN A 241 -15.83 -2.65 13.73
N PHE A 242 -15.43 -1.77 14.63
CA PHE A 242 -14.69 -0.54 14.37
C PHE A 242 -13.30 -0.61 15.01
N LEU A 243 -12.46 0.40 14.77
CA LEU A 243 -11.14 0.52 15.40
C LEU A 243 -11.20 1.55 16.53
N GLY A 244 -10.97 1.11 17.76
CA GLY A 244 -10.59 1.98 18.86
C GLY A 244 -9.08 2.16 18.94
N GLU A 245 -8.64 3.20 19.61
CA GLU A 245 -7.21 3.42 19.86
C GLU A 245 -6.98 3.85 21.32
N LYS A 246 -5.96 3.24 21.95
CA LYS A 246 -5.48 3.65 23.26
C LYS A 246 -4.58 4.87 23.10
N ALA A 247 -4.62 5.79 24.07
CA ALA A 247 -3.75 6.96 24.08
C ALA A 247 -2.32 6.65 24.59
N GLU A 248 -2.11 5.47 25.18
CA GLU A 248 -0.84 5.07 25.80
C GLU A 248 -0.47 3.63 25.47
N GLY A 249 0.80 3.30 25.68
CA GLY A 249 1.38 1.97 25.45
C GLY A 249 2.59 2.04 24.54
N ASN A 250 3.73 1.53 25.02
CA ASN A 250 4.95 1.37 24.25
C ASN A 250 5.35 -0.11 24.27
N PRO A 251 5.59 -0.74 23.10
CA PRO A 251 6.09 -2.11 23.09
C PRO A 251 7.49 -2.15 23.69
N GLU A 252 7.74 -3.19 24.48
CA GLU A 252 9.09 -3.60 24.85
C GLU A 252 9.43 -4.91 24.16
N PHE A 253 10.70 -5.11 23.83
CA PHE A 253 11.17 -6.32 23.19
C PHE A 253 12.57 -6.73 23.66
N THR A 254 12.88 -8.01 23.49
CA THR A 254 14.20 -8.59 23.74
C THR A 254 14.53 -9.51 22.58
N SER A 255 15.78 -9.53 22.15
CA SER A 255 16.25 -10.49 21.15
C SER A 255 16.31 -11.88 21.77
N VAL A 256 15.66 -12.86 21.12
CA VAL A 256 15.69 -14.27 21.55
C VAL A 256 17.11 -14.84 21.46
N PHE A 257 17.95 -14.33 20.54
CA PHE A 257 19.34 -14.75 20.41
C PHE A 257 20.31 -13.97 21.30
N LYS A 258 19.91 -12.80 21.80
CA LYS A 258 20.73 -11.97 22.70
C LYS A 258 19.95 -11.55 23.97
N PRO A 259 19.41 -12.51 24.75
CA PRO A 259 18.57 -12.18 25.91
C PRO A 259 19.33 -11.44 27.02
N LYS A 260 20.66 -11.57 27.06
CA LYS A 260 21.53 -10.89 28.03
C LYS A 260 21.61 -9.37 27.82
N GLU A 261 21.20 -8.87 26.65
CA GLU A 261 21.17 -7.42 26.37
C GLU A 261 19.97 -6.71 27.02
N GLY A 262 19.02 -7.46 27.57
CA GLY A 262 17.87 -6.92 28.31
C GLY A 262 16.69 -6.53 27.43
N LYS A 263 15.79 -5.71 27.99
CA LYS A 263 14.60 -5.21 27.31
C LYS A 263 14.87 -3.85 26.67
N PHE A 264 14.39 -3.69 25.44
CA PHE A 264 14.44 -2.47 24.67
C PHE A 264 13.03 -1.90 24.51
N THR A 265 12.86 -0.60 24.69
CA THR A 265 11.62 0.09 24.35
C THR A 265 11.61 0.40 22.85
N ALA A 266 10.52 0.04 22.17
CA ALA A 266 10.35 0.30 20.76
C ALA A 266 10.30 1.81 20.44
N GLN A 267 11.11 2.25 19.48
CA GLN A 267 11.07 3.61 18.94
C GLN A 267 10.10 3.67 17.78
N GLN A 268 9.32 4.75 17.65
CA GLN A 268 8.35 4.96 16.56
C GLN A 268 9.08 5.27 15.25
N LEU A 269 9.67 4.24 14.66
CA LEU A 269 10.54 4.29 13.50
C LEU A 269 10.00 3.40 12.39
N LEU A 270 9.93 3.97 11.19
CA LEU A 270 9.65 3.31 9.93
C LEU A 270 10.97 3.19 9.15
N PRO A 271 11.00 2.38 8.06
CA PRO A 271 12.17 2.29 7.19
C PRO A 271 12.69 3.66 6.72
N MET A 272 13.98 3.71 6.36
CA MET A 272 14.65 4.91 5.83
C MET A 272 14.71 6.13 6.77
N SER A 273 14.66 5.97 8.10
CA SER A 273 14.83 7.16 8.97
C SER A 273 13.54 7.92 9.24
N MET A 274 12.42 7.47 8.69
CA MET A 274 11.14 8.12 8.91
C MET A 274 10.62 7.74 10.29
N ALA A 275 10.44 8.69 11.19
CA ALA A 275 10.05 8.40 12.56
C ALA A 275 9.17 9.50 13.12
N MET A 276 8.39 9.16 14.13
CA MET A 276 7.64 10.13 14.92
C MET A 276 8.63 10.95 15.75
N ASP A 277 8.52 12.26 15.68
CA ASP A 277 9.43 13.17 16.38
C ASP A 277 9.01 13.39 17.83
N PHE A 278 7.70 13.52 18.07
CA PHE A 278 7.13 13.85 19.36
C PHE A 278 5.76 13.20 19.54
N GLU A 279 5.43 12.94 20.80
CA GLU A 279 4.09 12.64 21.25
C GLU A 279 3.77 13.57 22.43
N PRO A 280 2.64 14.31 22.41
CA PRO A 280 2.25 15.18 23.51
C PRO A 280 2.22 14.45 24.85
N ASP A 281 2.78 15.09 25.87
CA ASP A 281 2.69 14.63 27.25
C ASP A 281 1.46 15.27 27.90
N TYR A 282 0.68 14.45 28.63
CA TYR A 282 -0.47 14.89 29.41
C TYR A 282 -0.20 14.78 30.92
N ALA A 283 -0.85 15.58 31.76
CA ALA A 283 -0.67 15.47 33.21
C ALA A 283 -1.36 14.21 33.73
N GLU A 284 -2.56 13.93 33.20
CA GLU A 284 -3.34 12.74 33.49
C GLU A 284 -3.66 11.94 32.20
N SER A 285 -3.82 10.61 32.32
CA SER A 285 -4.11 9.74 31.17
C SER A 285 -5.46 10.06 30.51
N SER A 286 -6.46 10.49 31.29
CA SER A 286 -7.79 10.89 30.82
C SER A 286 -7.74 12.08 29.85
N GLU A 287 -6.82 13.02 30.07
CA GLU A 287 -6.61 14.20 29.23
C GLU A 287 -6.11 13.82 27.83
N ALA A 288 -5.45 12.67 27.70
CA ALA A 288 -4.94 12.16 26.43
C ALA A 288 -6.05 11.68 25.48
N TYR A 289 -7.30 11.60 25.95
CA TYR A 289 -8.46 11.18 25.15
C TYR A 289 -9.41 12.34 24.83
N MET A 290 -9.94 12.33 23.61
CA MET A 290 -11.19 13.04 23.28
C MET A 290 -12.40 12.25 23.76
N ALA A 291 -12.35 10.91 23.66
CA ALA A 291 -13.32 9.99 24.21
C ALA A 291 -12.58 8.90 24.99
N VAL A 292 -12.73 8.90 26.32
CA VAL A 292 -12.13 7.90 27.20
C VAL A 292 -12.83 6.55 26.92
N PRO A 293 -12.06 5.46 26.73
CA PRO A 293 -12.64 4.16 26.45
C PRO A 293 -13.39 3.59 27.67
N ASP A 294 -14.60 3.06 27.44
CA ASP A 294 -15.38 2.26 28.38
C ASP A 294 -16.07 1.07 27.66
N LYS A 295 -16.90 0.28 28.37
CA LYS A 295 -17.57 -0.90 27.76
C LYS A 295 -18.44 -0.55 26.55
N GLY A 296 -19.07 0.62 26.52
CA GLY A 296 -19.95 1.08 25.45
C GLY A 296 -19.39 2.25 24.65
N ARG A 297 -18.18 2.71 24.97
CA ARG A 297 -17.55 3.88 24.36
C ARG A 297 -16.17 3.54 23.84
N ARG A 298 -16.00 3.78 22.54
CA ARG A 298 -14.71 3.65 21.85
C ARG A 298 -13.70 4.67 22.37
N GLY A 299 -12.46 4.22 22.55
CA GLY A 299 -11.33 5.10 22.84
C GLY A 299 -10.93 5.90 21.62
N VAL A 300 -10.91 7.23 21.77
CA VAL A 300 -10.43 8.16 20.74
C VAL A 300 -9.37 9.07 21.37
N PRO A 301 -8.08 8.87 21.06
CA PRO A 301 -7.01 9.69 21.61
C PRO A 301 -7.01 11.07 20.95
N ARG A 302 -6.53 12.09 21.67
CA ARG A 302 -6.22 13.42 21.09
C ARG A 302 -5.07 13.36 20.11
N TYR A 303 -4.15 12.41 20.31
CA TYR A 303 -3.01 12.16 19.45
C TYR A 303 -2.97 10.69 19.04
N SER A 304 -3.34 10.42 17.78
CA SER A 304 -3.39 9.05 17.24
C SER A 304 -2.04 8.66 16.63
N ARG A 305 -1.42 7.61 17.15
CA ARG A 305 -0.21 7.05 16.54
C ARG A 305 -0.53 6.41 15.20
N ARG A 306 -1.72 5.84 15.03
CA ARG A 306 -2.14 5.27 13.75
C ARG A 306 -2.25 6.34 12.65
N GLN A 307 -2.75 7.54 12.97
CA GLN A 307 -2.73 8.67 12.04
C GLN A 307 -1.29 9.13 11.73
N GLN A 308 -0.41 9.19 12.74
CA GLN A 308 1.00 9.52 12.52
C GLN A 308 1.70 8.50 11.62
N LEU A 309 1.43 7.20 11.80
CA LEU A 309 1.91 6.15 10.90
C LEU A 309 1.48 6.43 9.46
N ALA A 310 0.20 6.73 9.23
CA ALA A 310 -0.31 6.98 7.89
C ALA A 310 0.44 8.14 7.22
N VAL A 311 0.56 9.28 7.90
CA VAL A 311 1.25 10.47 7.38
C VAL A 311 2.72 10.19 7.08
N LEU A 312 3.43 9.55 8.02
CA LEU A 312 4.87 9.26 7.88
C LEU A 312 5.13 8.18 6.83
N ALA A 313 4.29 7.14 6.76
CA ALA A 313 4.42 6.05 5.80
C ALA A 313 4.29 6.57 4.36
N THR A 314 3.31 7.43 4.10
CA THR A 314 2.97 7.89 2.75
C THR A 314 3.57 9.25 2.39
N HIS A 315 4.48 9.77 3.21
CA HIS A 315 5.15 11.04 2.95
C HIS A 315 6.03 10.95 1.69
N PRO A 316 6.12 12.00 0.85
CA PRO A 316 6.98 12.00 -0.34
C PRO A 316 8.47 11.77 -0.08
N GLU A 317 8.95 12.02 1.14
CA GLU A 317 10.33 11.72 1.54
C GLU A 317 10.53 10.26 2.02
N ASN A 318 9.47 9.47 2.18
CA ASN A 318 9.58 8.06 2.53
C ASN A 318 9.95 7.23 1.29
N LEU A 319 11.26 7.13 1.03
CA LEU A 319 11.76 6.44 -0.15
C LEU A 319 11.35 4.95 -0.20
N SER A 320 11.22 4.27 0.95
CA SER A 320 10.80 2.86 0.99
C SER A 320 9.38 2.68 0.49
N PHE A 321 8.46 3.57 0.89
CA PHE A 321 7.09 3.58 0.41
C PHE A 321 7.02 3.86 -1.09
N ASN A 322 7.67 4.94 -1.54
CA ASN A 322 7.61 5.35 -2.94
C ASN A 322 8.19 4.28 -3.88
N ARG A 323 9.33 3.68 -3.52
CA ARG A 323 9.98 2.62 -4.32
C ARG A 323 9.08 1.40 -4.44
N ASN A 324 8.51 0.93 -3.34
CA ASN A 324 7.67 -0.26 -3.36
C ASN A 324 6.34 -0.01 -4.07
N LEU A 325 5.70 1.15 -3.90
CA LEU A 325 4.48 1.51 -4.64
C LEU A 325 4.74 1.58 -6.15
N ALA A 326 5.81 2.26 -6.58
CA ALA A 326 6.21 2.32 -7.98
C ALA A 326 6.54 0.91 -8.54
N ASN A 327 7.27 0.09 -7.76
CA ASN A 327 7.63 -1.27 -8.13
C ASN A 327 6.40 -2.18 -8.32
N ARG A 328 5.38 -2.05 -7.44
CA ARG A 328 4.14 -2.82 -7.53
C ARG A 328 3.28 -2.42 -8.72
N LEU A 329 3.16 -1.11 -9.00
CA LEU A 329 2.45 -0.62 -10.18
C LEU A 329 3.15 -1.03 -11.48
N TRP A 330 4.49 -0.96 -11.50
CA TRP A 330 5.29 -1.49 -12.59
C TRP A 330 5.08 -3.00 -12.78
N ALA A 331 5.14 -3.78 -11.70
CA ALA A 331 4.91 -5.22 -11.72
C ALA A 331 3.51 -5.59 -12.24
N ASN A 332 2.49 -4.79 -11.92
CA ASN A 332 1.14 -4.98 -12.45
C ASN A 332 1.08 -4.87 -13.98
N MET A 333 1.76 -3.87 -14.56
CA MET A 333 1.80 -3.63 -16.01
C MET A 333 2.79 -4.54 -16.75
N MET A 334 3.93 -4.87 -16.12
CA MET A 334 5.04 -5.59 -16.75
C MET A 334 5.07 -7.09 -16.43
N GLY A 335 4.31 -7.51 -15.41
CA GLY A 335 4.26 -8.89 -14.94
C GLY A 335 5.38 -9.30 -14.00
N THR A 336 6.37 -8.46 -13.79
CA THR A 336 7.48 -8.66 -12.84
C THR A 336 7.96 -7.29 -12.36
N GLY A 337 8.27 -7.19 -11.07
CA GLY A 337 8.82 -5.96 -10.48
C GLY A 337 10.30 -5.77 -10.82
N VAL A 338 10.77 -4.52 -10.76
CA VAL A 338 12.20 -4.20 -10.83
C VAL A 338 12.95 -4.84 -9.65
N VAL A 339 12.32 -4.86 -8.47
CA VAL A 339 12.63 -5.80 -7.38
C VAL A 339 11.56 -6.89 -7.41
N TYR A 340 11.98 -8.15 -7.39
CA TYR A 340 11.06 -9.29 -7.40
C TYR A 340 11.57 -10.41 -6.47
N PRO A 341 10.73 -10.99 -5.59
CA PRO A 341 9.34 -10.62 -5.27
C PRO A 341 9.19 -9.15 -4.82
N VAL A 342 7.99 -8.57 -5.01
CA VAL A 342 7.77 -7.13 -4.81
C VAL A 342 7.90 -6.67 -3.36
N ASP A 343 7.88 -7.61 -2.40
CA ASP A 343 8.02 -7.38 -0.95
C ASP A 343 9.38 -7.82 -0.37
N MET A 344 10.40 -7.95 -1.23
CA MET A 344 11.76 -8.37 -0.84
C MET A 344 12.83 -7.32 -1.17
N HIS A 345 12.66 -6.09 -0.70
CA HIS A 345 13.63 -5.00 -0.86
C HIS A 345 14.77 -5.09 0.17
N HIS A 346 15.90 -5.67 -0.22
CA HIS A 346 17.14 -5.71 0.58
C HIS A 346 18.39 -5.84 -0.31
N GLY A 347 19.58 -5.64 0.26
CA GLY A 347 20.86 -5.64 -0.44
C GLY A 347 21.19 -6.95 -1.18
N ASP A 348 20.79 -8.11 -0.62
CA ASP A 348 20.98 -9.41 -1.28
C ASP A 348 19.91 -9.73 -2.35
N ASN A 349 18.86 -8.92 -2.48
CA ASN A 349 17.89 -8.97 -3.57
C ASN A 349 17.82 -7.61 -4.27
N PRO A 350 18.91 -7.19 -4.93
CA PRO A 350 18.99 -5.88 -5.54
C PRO A 350 17.99 -5.73 -6.69
N PRO A 351 17.53 -4.50 -7.00
CA PRO A 351 16.76 -4.25 -8.21
C PRO A 351 17.54 -4.66 -9.46
N ILE A 352 16.85 -5.19 -10.47
CA ILE A 352 17.47 -5.57 -11.75
C ILE A 352 18.08 -4.37 -12.49
N SER A 353 17.47 -3.18 -12.27
CA SER A 353 18.06 -1.88 -12.56
C SER A 353 17.64 -0.88 -11.48
N ALA A 354 18.62 -0.40 -10.73
CA ALA A 354 18.41 0.58 -9.67
C ALA A 354 18.04 1.96 -10.26
N ALA A 355 18.67 2.35 -11.37
CA ALA A 355 18.34 3.55 -12.13
C ALA A 355 16.87 3.55 -12.59
N LEU A 356 16.36 2.42 -13.09
CA LEU A 356 14.95 2.31 -13.48
C LEU A 356 14.03 2.43 -12.27
N LEU A 357 14.33 1.75 -11.16
CA LEU A 357 13.52 1.84 -9.94
C LEU A 357 13.48 3.29 -9.42
N ARG A 358 14.61 3.99 -9.39
CA ARG A 358 14.69 5.40 -9.00
C ARG A 358 13.86 6.27 -9.94
N LEU A 359 14.02 6.11 -11.25
CA LEU A 359 13.25 6.87 -12.25
C LEU A 359 11.73 6.68 -12.08
N LEU A 360 11.26 5.45 -11.85
CA LEU A 360 9.86 5.16 -11.61
C LEU A 360 9.37 5.79 -10.29
N THR A 361 10.21 5.74 -9.26
CA THR A 361 9.93 6.34 -7.95
C THR A 361 9.78 7.86 -8.07
N ASP A 362 10.75 8.52 -8.70
CA ASP A 362 10.76 9.96 -8.91
C ASP A 362 9.58 10.38 -9.79
N GLY A 363 9.32 9.65 -10.88
CA GLY A 363 8.17 9.91 -11.77
C GLY A 363 6.81 9.79 -11.07
N LEU A 364 6.67 8.87 -10.11
CA LEU A 364 5.45 8.74 -9.31
C LEU A 364 5.27 9.94 -8.37
N VAL A 365 6.34 10.40 -7.72
CA VAL A 365 6.32 11.57 -6.83
C VAL A 365 6.12 12.88 -7.63
N GLU A 366 6.83 13.06 -8.75
CA GLU A 366 6.71 14.19 -9.68
C GLU A 366 5.28 14.34 -10.21
N SER A 367 4.60 13.21 -10.49
CA SER A 367 3.20 13.17 -10.93
C SER A 367 2.19 13.29 -9.78
N LYS A 368 2.65 13.54 -8.54
CA LYS A 368 1.81 13.62 -7.34
C LYS A 368 0.94 12.38 -7.14
N TYR A 369 1.50 11.20 -7.42
CA TYR A 369 0.83 9.91 -7.28
C TYR A 369 -0.46 9.77 -8.11
N ASP A 370 -0.56 10.48 -9.25
CA ASP A 370 -1.62 10.28 -10.23
C ASP A 370 -1.46 8.91 -10.90
N LEU A 371 -2.31 7.96 -10.51
CA LEU A 371 -2.31 6.59 -11.01
C LEU A 371 -2.51 6.54 -12.54
N ARG A 372 -3.47 7.31 -13.08
CA ARG A 372 -3.77 7.28 -14.52
C ARG A 372 -2.59 7.80 -15.31
N ASN A 373 -1.99 8.90 -14.87
CA ASN A 373 -0.81 9.45 -15.52
C ASN A 373 0.39 8.53 -15.42
N PHE A 374 0.66 7.94 -14.25
CA PHE A 374 1.78 7.02 -14.09
C PHE A 374 1.66 5.80 -15.01
N LEU A 375 0.49 5.15 -15.05
CA LEU A 375 0.24 4.00 -15.93
C LEU A 375 0.26 4.38 -17.41
N ARG A 376 -0.20 5.59 -17.77
CA ARG A 376 -0.09 6.14 -19.14
C ARG A 376 1.37 6.18 -19.59
N GLN A 377 2.27 6.66 -18.73
CA GLN A 377 3.70 6.76 -19.07
C GLN A 377 4.33 5.37 -19.24
N ILE A 378 3.98 4.40 -18.39
CA ILE A 378 4.42 3.01 -18.57
C ILE A 378 3.90 2.47 -19.91
N ALA A 379 2.59 2.56 -20.17
CA ALA A 379 1.97 2.03 -21.39
C ALA A 379 2.52 2.66 -22.69
N ARG A 380 2.94 3.93 -22.63
CA ARG A 380 3.54 4.64 -23.77
C ARG A 380 5.00 4.28 -24.04
N SER A 381 5.71 3.74 -23.05
CA SER A 381 7.12 3.33 -23.23
C SER A 381 7.25 2.24 -24.31
N ALA A 382 8.35 2.28 -25.07
CA ALA A 382 8.75 1.21 -25.96
C ALA A 382 8.97 -0.09 -25.19
N ALA A 383 9.47 -0.02 -23.95
CA ALA A 383 9.62 -1.17 -23.06
C ALA A 383 8.31 -1.94 -22.85
N TYR A 384 7.23 -1.24 -22.50
CA TYR A 384 5.90 -1.86 -22.39
C TYR A 384 5.41 -2.38 -23.73
N GLN A 385 5.73 -1.69 -24.83
CA GLN A 385 5.33 -2.05 -26.18
C GLN A 385 6.25 -3.05 -26.89
N ARG A 386 7.23 -3.69 -26.22
CA ARG A 386 8.05 -4.76 -26.83
C ARG A 386 7.21 -6.01 -27.11
N SER A 387 7.57 -6.75 -28.16
CA SER A 387 7.01 -8.10 -28.38
C SER A 387 7.64 -9.09 -27.39
N GLY A 388 6.91 -10.17 -27.07
CA GLY A 388 7.44 -11.31 -26.32
C GLY A 388 8.30 -12.25 -27.18
N THR A 389 8.27 -12.09 -28.50
CA THR A 389 9.08 -12.87 -29.43
C THR A 389 10.56 -12.51 -29.28
N ALA A 390 11.39 -13.51 -28.99
CA ALA A 390 12.83 -13.33 -28.89
C ALA A 390 13.43 -12.97 -30.27
N PRO A 391 14.46 -12.11 -30.32
CA PRO A 391 15.16 -11.83 -31.56
C PRO A 391 15.92 -13.06 -32.06
N VAL A 392 16.07 -13.18 -33.37
CA VAL A 392 16.84 -14.27 -34.01
C VAL A 392 18.34 -13.99 -33.84
N LEU A 393 19.02 -14.85 -33.08
CA LEU A 393 20.44 -14.66 -32.71
C LEU A 393 21.43 -15.37 -33.64
N GLU A 394 21.00 -16.34 -34.44
CA GLU A 394 21.86 -17.17 -35.29
C GLU A 394 22.73 -16.34 -36.26
N ASN A 395 22.14 -15.26 -36.78
CA ASN A 395 22.74 -14.36 -37.78
C ASN A 395 23.20 -13.02 -37.19
N TRP A 396 23.01 -12.79 -35.89
CA TRP A 396 23.43 -11.53 -35.28
C TRP A 396 24.95 -11.52 -35.09
N GLY A 397 25.68 -10.58 -35.70
CA GLY A 397 27.14 -10.51 -35.64
C GLY A 397 27.73 -10.21 -34.25
N GLY A 398 26.89 -9.83 -33.28
CA GLY A 398 27.31 -9.26 -32.00
C GLY A 398 27.14 -7.73 -31.99
N PRO A 399 27.43 -7.06 -30.86
CA PRO A 399 27.35 -5.61 -30.78
C PRO A 399 28.41 -4.94 -31.68
N ILE A 400 28.23 -3.65 -31.95
CA ILE A 400 29.21 -2.84 -32.69
C ILE A 400 30.58 -2.94 -32.00
N GLY A 401 31.62 -3.29 -32.75
CA GLY A 401 32.97 -3.53 -32.23
C GLY A 401 33.22 -4.93 -31.63
N GLY A 402 32.21 -5.80 -31.62
CA GLY A 402 32.34 -7.21 -31.24
C GLY A 402 32.79 -7.45 -29.80
N ILE A 403 33.49 -8.57 -29.57
CA ILE A 403 34.02 -8.96 -28.25
C ILE A 403 34.99 -7.90 -27.70
N ALA A 404 35.83 -7.30 -28.55
CA ALA A 404 36.79 -6.28 -28.13
C ALA A 404 36.13 -5.03 -27.52
N ALA A 405 34.98 -4.61 -28.05
CA ALA A 405 34.21 -3.51 -27.46
C ALA A 405 33.60 -3.89 -26.09
N ILE A 406 33.16 -5.14 -25.91
CA ILE A 406 32.68 -5.63 -24.62
C ILE A 406 33.83 -5.65 -23.61
N ASP A 407 35.01 -6.14 -24.00
CA ASP A 407 36.21 -6.18 -23.15
C ASP A 407 36.64 -4.77 -22.73
N ALA A 408 36.61 -3.80 -23.64
CA ALA A 408 36.88 -2.39 -23.32
C ALA A 408 35.84 -1.80 -22.35
N GLN A 409 34.55 -2.11 -22.55
CA GLN A 409 33.48 -1.66 -21.64
C GLN A 409 33.65 -2.27 -20.23
N LEU A 410 33.99 -3.56 -20.13
CA LEU A 410 34.28 -4.23 -18.86
C LEU A 410 35.49 -3.61 -18.14
N ALA A 411 36.53 -3.22 -18.88
CA ALA A 411 37.70 -2.55 -18.32
C ALA A 411 37.35 -1.16 -17.75
N ASN A 412 36.63 -0.34 -18.51
CA ASN A 412 36.16 0.98 -18.07
C ASN A 412 35.27 0.87 -16.83
N GLN A 413 34.36 -0.10 -16.86
CA GLN A 413 33.48 -0.39 -15.74
C GLN A 413 34.29 -0.64 -14.45
N ASN A 414 35.29 -1.52 -14.48
CA ASN A 414 36.08 -1.79 -13.27
C ASN A 414 36.73 -0.53 -12.68
N LEU A 415 37.08 0.47 -13.50
CA LEU A 415 37.63 1.74 -13.02
C LEU A 415 36.56 2.60 -12.33
N GLU A 416 35.36 2.72 -12.90
CA GLU A 416 34.24 3.49 -12.31
C GLU A 416 33.83 2.93 -10.94
N SER A 417 33.77 1.60 -10.81
CA SER A 417 33.43 0.96 -9.53
C SER A 417 34.43 1.29 -8.42
N VAL A 418 35.72 1.40 -8.74
CA VAL A 418 36.76 1.75 -7.76
C VAL A 418 36.62 3.21 -7.30
N GLN A 419 36.09 4.09 -8.15
CA GLN A 419 35.88 5.50 -7.82
C GLN A 419 34.70 5.74 -6.87
N LEU A 420 33.75 4.80 -6.77
CA LEU A 420 32.60 4.91 -5.86
C LEU A 420 32.95 4.59 -4.41
N GLU A 421 33.97 3.77 -4.17
CA GLU A 421 34.28 3.30 -2.81
C GLU A 421 34.70 4.44 -1.86
N PRO A 422 35.58 5.39 -2.24
CA PRO A 422 35.89 6.54 -1.39
C PRO A 422 34.68 7.42 -1.06
N VAL A 423 33.73 7.55 -1.99
CA VAL A 423 32.49 8.32 -1.78
C VAL A 423 31.61 7.60 -0.76
N LYS A 424 31.47 6.29 -0.89
CA LYS A 424 30.74 5.45 0.05
C LYS A 424 31.36 5.50 1.45
N GLU A 425 32.66 5.29 1.59
CA GLU A 425 33.38 5.36 2.87
C GLU A 425 33.20 6.73 3.55
N SER A 426 33.27 7.82 2.77
CA SER A 426 33.03 9.18 3.27
C SER A 426 31.60 9.35 3.79
N LEU A 427 30.59 8.87 3.04
CA LEU A 427 29.20 8.94 3.46
C LEU A 427 28.92 8.05 4.70
N GLU A 428 29.53 6.86 4.80
CA GLU A 428 29.42 6.01 5.98
C GLU A 428 29.95 6.73 7.24
N LEU A 429 31.09 7.42 7.12
CA LEU A 429 31.66 8.20 8.21
C LEU A 429 30.76 9.39 8.61
N GLU A 430 30.20 10.12 7.63
CA GLU A 430 29.28 11.22 7.89
C GLU A 430 27.98 10.73 8.53
N MET A 431 27.45 9.60 8.06
CA MET A 431 26.27 8.96 8.64
C MET A 431 26.52 8.51 10.08
N ALA A 432 27.69 7.94 10.39
CA ALA A 432 28.06 7.56 11.75
C ALA A 432 28.07 8.79 12.69
N LYS A 433 28.67 9.90 12.26
CA LYS A 433 28.66 11.17 13.00
C LYS A 433 27.24 11.73 13.17
N ALA A 434 26.41 11.66 12.13
CA ALA A 434 25.03 12.11 12.20
C ALA A 434 24.18 11.22 13.14
N ALA A 435 24.42 9.91 13.14
CA ALA A 435 23.79 8.97 14.05
C ALA A 435 24.19 9.22 15.51
N GLU A 436 25.47 9.53 15.77
CA GLU A 436 25.95 9.92 17.10
C GLU A 436 25.26 11.20 17.58
N ARG A 437 25.17 12.24 16.74
CA ARG A 437 24.44 13.49 17.06
C ARG A 437 22.98 13.22 17.38
N LEU A 438 22.32 12.36 16.60
CA LEU A 438 20.95 11.95 16.86
C LEU A 438 20.82 11.19 18.19
N GLY A 439 21.78 10.31 18.51
CA GLY A 439 21.87 9.63 19.79
C GLY A 439 21.96 10.60 20.96
N ASN A 440 22.87 11.56 20.90
CA ASN A 440 23.06 12.58 21.93
C ASN A 440 21.81 13.44 22.14
N ALA A 441 21.18 13.91 21.05
CA ALA A 441 19.95 14.69 21.12
C ALA A 441 18.79 13.87 21.77
N ARG A 442 18.70 12.57 21.45
CA ARG A 442 17.72 11.67 22.07
C ARG A 442 17.99 11.43 23.54
N GLU A 443 19.25 11.32 23.96
CA GLU A 443 19.60 11.22 25.37
C GLU A 443 19.16 12.45 26.17
N ASP A 444 19.36 13.65 25.63
CA ASP A 444 18.93 14.89 26.27
C ASP A 444 17.41 14.94 26.47
N VAL A 445 16.64 14.55 25.44
CA VAL A 445 15.18 14.39 25.53
C VAL A 445 14.81 13.30 26.54
N GLY A 446 15.51 12.17 26.55
CA GLY A 446 15.28 11.07 27.47
C GLY A 446 15.52 11.45 28.94
N ARG A 447 16.50 12.32 29.22
CA ARG A 447 16.73 12.87 30.57
C ARG A 447 15.55 13.73 31.02
N LEU A 448 14.97 14.53 30.12
CA LEU A 448 13.77 15.33 30.42
C LEU A 448 12.55 14.43 30.62
N GLN A 449 12.39 13.37 29.82
CA GLN A 449 11.31 12.40 29.99
C GLN A 449 11.33 11.75 31.37
N LYS A 450 12.49 11.28 31.82
CA LYS A 450 12.63 10.67 33.16
C LYS A 450 12.22 11.63 34.28
N LYS A 451 12.50 12.94 34.13
CA LYS A 451 12.05 13.96 35.08
C LYS A 451 10.53 14.16 35.06
N ILE A 452 9.92 14.13 33.86
CA ILE A 452 8.47 14.20 33.70
C ILE A 452 7.80 12.99 34.35
N ASP A 453 8.28 11.77 34.07
CA ASP A 453 7.72 10.53 34.61
C ASP A 453 7.81 10.49 36.15
N GLN A 454 8.94 10.94 36.70
CA GLN A 454 9.09 11.08 38.14
C GLN A 454 8.12 12.13 38.72
N ALA A 455 8.00 13.29 38.07
CA ALA A 455 7.07 14.33 38.49
C ALA A 455 5.60 13.88 38.43
N ARG A 456 5.22 13.05 37.45
CA ARG A 456 3.88 12.44 37.36
C ARG A 456 3.61 11.45 38.50
N LYS A 457 4.58 10.61 38.86
CA LYS A 457 4.44 9.71 40.02
C LYS A 457 4.18 10.50 41.30
N GLU A 458 4.90 11.61 41.48
CA GLU A 458 4.69 12.51 42.62
C GLU A 458 3.33 13.22 42.56
N LEU A 459 2.88 13.64 41.37
CA LEU A 459 1.54 14.21 41.17
C LEU A 459 0.44 13.23 41.62
N LEU A 460 0.53 11.95 41.23
CA LEU A 460 -0.43 10.93 41.63
C LEU A 460 -0.51 10.77 43.15
N GLN A 461 0.63 10.80 43.84
CA GLN A 461 0.68 10.76 45.30
C GLN A 461 0.03 12.00 45.94
N LEU A 462 0.26 13.18 45.36
CA LEU A 462 -0.38 14.43 45.82
C LEU A 462 -1.89 14.40 45.61
N MET A 463 -2.37 13.86 44.49
CA MET A 463 -3.79 13.70 44.21
C MET A 463 -4.46 12.73 45.18
N GLU A 464 -3.83 11.56 45.43
CA GLU A 464 -4.35 10.59 46.40
C GLU A 464 -4.48 11.23 47.80
N GLN A 465 -3.49 12.03 48.20
CA GLN A 465 -3.52 12.75 49.47
C GLN A 465 -4.63 13.81 49.50
N ARG A 466 -4.77 14.60 48.44
CA ARG A 466 -5.86 15.57 48.27
C ARG A 466 -7.22 14.90 48.39
N ASP A 467 -7.41 13.74 47.77
CA ASP A 467 -8.69 13.01 47.78
C ASP A 467 -9.03 12.46 49.17
N LYS A 468 -8.02 12.02 49.94
CA LYS A 468 -8.17 11.69 51.36
C LYS A 468 -8.58 12.92 52.19
N ASP A 469 -7.95 14.06 51.94
CA ASP A 469 -8.27 15.30 52.66
C ASP A 469 -9.66 15.84 52.32
N ALA A 470 -10.11 15.66 51.07
CA ALA A 470 -11.46 15.97 50.62
C ALA A 470 -12.50 15.05 51.29
N THR A 471 -12.21 13.76 51.39
CA THR A 471 -13.08 12.78 52.08
C THR A 471 -13.24 13.13 53.55
N LYS A 472 -12.13 13.43 54.25
CA LYS A 472 -12.17 13.90 55.65
C LYS A 472 -13.01 15.16 55.82
N LEU A 473 -12.87 16.14 54.93
CA LEU A 473 -13.68 17.35 54.98
C LEU A 473 -15.17 17.04 54.79
N ALA A 474 -15.52 16.11 53.90
CA ALA A 474 -16.90 15.68 53.73
C ALA A 474 -17.47 15.02 54.99
N GLU A 475 -16.69 14.15 55.66
CA GLU A 475 -17.07 13.52 56.93
C GLU A 475 -17.28 14.55 58.05
N ILE A 476 -16.38 15.53 58.20
CA ILE A 476 -16.51 16.59 59.20
C ILE A 476 -17.75 17.46 58.91
N LYS A 477 -18.02 17.78 57.63
CA LYS A 477 -19.25 18.50 57.25
C LYS A 477 -20.52 17.72 57.57
N ILE A 478 -20.51 16.39 57.44
CA ILE A 478 -21.62 15.55 57.87
C ILE A 478 -21.79 15.64 59.39
N LYS A 479 -20.71 15.53 60.19
CA LYS A 479 -20.77 15.72 61.65
C LYS A 479 -21.32 17.09 62.03
N GLN A 480 -20.86 18.14 61.36
CA GLN A 480 -21.34 19.51 61.57
C GLN A 480 -22.85 19.63 61.30
N LYS A 481 -23.32 19.04 60.19
CA LYS A 481 -24.74 19.01 59.83
C LYS A 481 -25.58 18.28 60.88
N LEU A 482 -25.16 17.07 61.28
CA LEU A 482 -25.84 16.27 62.30
C LEU A 482 -25.89 17.00 63.65
N GLN A 483 -24.81 17.66 64.05
CA GLN A 483 -24.77 18.46 65.27
C GLN A 483 -25.74 19.66 65.20
N GLN A 484 -25.83 20.32 64.04
CA GLN A 484 -26.75 21.42 63.83
C GLN A 484 -28.22 20.95 63.87
N GLU A 485 -28.51 19.78 63.29
CA GLU A 485 -29.84 19.15 63.37
C GLU A 485 -30.20 18.80 64.82
N LEU A 486 -29.25 18.27 65.60
CA LEU A 486 -29.43 18.00 67.03
C LEU A 486 -29.74 19.27 67.83
N ILE A 487 -28.96 20.34 67.64
CA ILE A 487 -29.20 21.64 68.29
C ILE A 487 -30.61 22.14 67.97
N THR A 488 -31.00 22.09 66.70
CA THR A 488 -32.33 22.55 66.23
C THR A 488 -33.46 21.71 66.84
N SER A 489 -33.29 20.38 66.92
CA SER A 489 -34.26 19.46 67.51
C SER A 489 -34.44 19.71 69.02
N VAL A 490 -33.35 19.86 69.77
CA VAL A 490 -33.38 20.15 71.20
C VAL A 490 -33.98 21.55 71.47
N GLN A 491 -33.64 22.55 70.66
CA GLN A 491 -34.26 23.88 70.72
C GLN A 491 -35.77 23.82 70.52
N THR A 492 -36.22 23.07 69.51
CA THR A 492 -37.65 22.88 69.22
C THR A 492 -38.37 22.20 70.39
N ALA A 493 -37.80 21.13 70.93
CA ALA A 493 -38.34 20.42 72.10
C ALA A 493 -38.39 21.32 73.34
N LEU A 494 -37.38 22.18 73.54
CA LEU A 494 -37.34 23.14 74.64
C LEU A 494 -38.47 24.18 74.50
N VAL A 495 -38.68 24.73 73.30
CA VAL A 495 -39.77 25.68 73.02
C VAL A 495 -41.15 25.06 73.31
N GLU A 496 -41.38 23.81 72.90
CA GLU A 496 -42.63 23.11 73.20
C GLU A 496 -42.79 22.82 74.71
N THR A 497 -41.71 22.40 75.39
CA THR A 497 -41.71 22.21 76.85
C THR A 497 -42.04 23.50 77.59
N GLU A 498 -41.52 24.64 77.12
CA GLU A 498 -41.84 25.96 77.68
C GLU A 498 -43.29 26.38 77.45
N LYS A 499 -43.90 26.01 76.31
CA LYS A 499 -45.34 26.21 76.09
C LYS A 499 -46.18 25.38 77.07
N ILE A 500 -45.81 24.12 77.31
CA ILE A 500 -46.50 23.24 78.27
C ILE A 500 -46.39 23.79 79.70
N LEU A 501 -45.20 24.22 80.12
CA LEU A 501 -45.00 24.79 81.47
C LEU A 501 -45.79 26.08 81.75
N LYS A 502 -46.19 26.84 80.71
CA LYS A 502 -47.11 27.97 80.87
C LYS A 502 -48.53 27.53 81.24
N LEU A 503 -48.93 26.33 80.84
CA LEU A 503 -50.24 25.74 81.11
C LEU A 503 -50.25 24.92 82.41
N THR A 504 -49.12 24.31 82.79
CA THR A 504 -48.98 23.46 83.99
C THR A 504 -47.75 23.81 84.86
N PRO A 505 -47.71 24.98 85.53
CA PRO A 505 -46.49 25.48 86.19
C PRO A 505 -46.00 24.65 87.40
N ALA A 506 -46.88 23.83 87.99
CA ALA A 506 -46.58 23.02 89.18
C ALA A 506 -46.13 21.58 88.84
N ASP A 507 -46.06 21.22 87.55
CA ASP A 507 -45.69 19.88 87.10
C ASP A 507 -44.17 19.66 87.24
N LYS A 508 -43.78 18.94 88.29
CA LYS A 508 -42.38 18.67 88.63
C LYS A 508 -41.66 17.84 87.57
N GLU A 509 -42.37 17.02 86.81
CA GLU A 509 -41.76 16.19 85.76
C GLU A 509 -41.38 17.04 84.55
N VAL A 510 -42.27 17.94 84.12
CA VAL A 510 -42.00 18.85 82.98
C VAL A 510 -40.93 19.89 83.33
N VAL A 511 -40.90 20.37 84.59
CA VAL A 511 -39.82 21.24 85.10
C VAL A 511 -38.47 20.52 85.07
N GLY A 512 -38.44 19.23 85.46
CA GLY A 512 -37.27 18.37 85.35
C GLY A 512 -36.83 18.14 83.89
N LEU A 513 -37.78 17.92 82.98
CA LEU A 513 -37.49 17.76 81.55
C LEU A 513 -36.86 19.03 80.93
N LYS A 514 -37.37 20.22 81.30
CA LYS A 514 -36.78 21.50 80.87
C LYS A 514 -35.32 21.62 81.29
N SER A 515 -34.98 21.30 82.54
CA SER A 515 -33.60 21.40 83.01
C SER A 515 -32.66 20.44 82.26
N VAL A 516 -33.13 19.22 81.97
CA VAL A 516 -32.40 18.25 81.14
C VAL A 516 -32.20 18.75 79.70
N LEU A 517 -33.23 19.31 79.07
CA LEU A 517 -33.14 19.84 77.69
C LEU A 517 -32.21 21.06 77.61
N VAL A 518 -32.26 21.96 78.60
CA VAL A 518 -31.31 23.09 78.71
C VAL A 518 -29.88 22.60 78.86
N ALA A 519 -29.64 21.59 79.70
CA ALA A 519 -28.32 21.00 79.86
C ALA A 519 -27.82 20.34 78.57
N ARG A 520 -28.69 19.59 77.87
CA ARG A 520 -28.36 18.97 76.57
C ARG A 520 -28.09 20.00 75.47
N LEU A 521 -28.89 21.08 75.42
CA LEU A 521 -28.69 22.16 74.46
C LEU A 521 -27.35 22.88 74.70
N LYS A 522 -26.99 23.11 75.97
CA LYS A 522 -25.70 23.68 76.34
C LYS A 522 -24.55 22.80 75.86
N VAL A 523 -24.58 21.50 76.19
CA VAL A 523 -23.56 20.54 75.75
C VAL A 523 -23.47 20.49 74.21
N ALA A 524 -24.60 20.50 73.51
CA ALA A 524 -24.62 20.47 72.05
C ALA A 524 -24.03 21.76 71.42
N ASN A 525 -24.31 22.92 72.02
CA ASN A 525 -23.73 24.20 71.59
C ASN A 525 -22.24 24.31 71.91
N ASP A 526 -21.77 23.79 73.05
CA ASP A 526 -20.37 23.84 73.45
C ASP A 526 -19.46 23.02 72.51
N VAL A 527 -20.01 21.97 71.86
CA VAL A 527 -19.30 21.14 70.89
C VAL A 527 -19.21 21.80 69.49
N MET A 528 -20.17 22.66 69.13
CA MET A 528 -20.25 23.24 67.78
C MET A 528 -19.01 24.07 67.37
N PRO A 529 -18.47 24.99 68.21
CA PRO A 529 -17.26 25.76 67.87
C PRO A 529 -16.05 24.88 67.54
N ALA A 530 -15.90 23.74 68.22
CA ALA A 530 -14.81 22.80 67.95
C ALA A 530 -14.95 22.17 66.56
N ILE A 531 -16.16 21.73 66.18
CA ILE A 531 -16.44 21.17 64.85
C ILE A 531 -16.28 22.24 63.75
N VAL A 532 -16.71 23.48 64.00
CA VAL A 532 -16.53 24.59 63.04
C VAL A 532 -15.04 24.88 62.83
N ASN A 533 -14.26 24.92 63.90
CA ASN A 533 -12.82 25.10 63.81
C ASN A 533 -12.15 23.94 63.07
N GLU A 534 -12.49 22.70 63.38
CA GLU A 534 -12.00 21.49 62.67
C GLU A 534 -12.35 21.55 61.17
N THR A 535 -13.57 21.97 60.82
CA THR A 535 -14.00 22.17 59.43
C THR A 535 -13.15 23.23 58.73
N SER A 536 -12.90 24.37 59.37
CA SER A 536 -12.10 25.46 58.82
C SER A 536 -10.65 25.04 58.60
N GLN A 537 -10.04 24.37 59.58
CA GLN A 537 -8.68 23.84 59.48
C GLN A 537 -8.56 22.82 58.35
N GLN A 538 -9.49 21.87 58.27
CA GLN A 538 -9.46 20.86 57.21
C GLN A 538 -9.72 21.47 55.82
N LYS A 539 -10.52 22.54 55.72
CA LYS A 539 -10.71 23.29 54.47
C LYS A 539 -9.40 23.92 53.99
N GLU A 540 -8.63 24.54 54.90
CA GLU A 540 -7.31 25.12 54.58
C GLU A 540 -6.32 24.03 54.15
N VAL A 541 -6.34 22.85 54.79
CA VAL A 541 -5.53 21.69 54.39
C VAL A 541 -5.86 21.26 52.96
N LEU A 542 -7.15 21.16 52.61
CA LEU A 542 -7.59 20.80 51.27
C LEU A 542 -7.19 21.87 50.23
N GLU A 543 -7.29 23.15 50.55
CA GLU A 543 -6.88 24.25 49.67
C GLU A 543 -5.38 24.18 49.37
N LYS A 544 -4.54 23.96 50.38
CA LYS A 544 -3.10 23.73 50.20
C LYS A 544 -2.79 22.44 49.42
N ALA A 545 -3.61 21.40 49.57
CA ALA A 545 -3.47 20.18 48.78
C ALA A 545 -3.81 20.43 47.30
N ASN A 546 -4.87 21.17 47.01
CA ASN A 546 -5.24 21.59 45.66
C ASN A 546 -4.12 22.41 44.99
N GLN A 547 -3.57 23.41 45.69
CA GLN A 547 -2.47 24.22 45.16
C GLN A 547 -1.24 23.37 44.82
N ARG A 548 -0.87 22.42 45.69
CA ARG A 548 0.27 21.51 45.43
C ARG A 548 0.06 20.63 44.20
N VAL A 549 -1.17 20.14 43.99
CA VAL A 549 -1.52 19.37 42.79
C VAL A 549 -1.42 20.26 41.54
N GLU A 550 -1.96 21.48 41.60
CA GLU A 550 -1.91 22.45 40.49
C GLU A 550 -0.46 22.85 40.14
N ASP A 551 0.34 23.25 41.14
CA ASP A 551 1.75 23.63 40.96
C ASP A 551 2.55 22.48 40.34
N LYS A 552 2.29 21.24 40.77
CA LYS A 552 2.95 20.06 40.23
C LYS A 552 2.53 19.77 38.80
N GLY A 553 1.25 19.95 38.46
CA GLY A 553 0.74 19.90 37.09
C GLY A 553 1.41 20.94 36.19
N ASN A 554 1.50 22.19 36.65
CA ASN A 554 2.17 23.28 35.93
C ASN A 554 3.67 23.00 35.71
N TRP A 555 4.34 22.39 36.70
CA TRP A 555 5.74 21.98 36.56
C TRP A 555 5.93 20.87 35.52
N ILE A 556 5.03 19.88 35.49
CA ILE A 556 5.02 18.84 34.45
C ILE A 556 4.86 19.48 33.07
N LEU A 557 3.93 20.42 32.92
CA LEU A 557 3.73 21.14 31.67
C LEU A 557 4.97 21.96 31.24
N ALA A 558 5.64 22.64 32.19
CA ALA A 558 6.88 23.35 31.91
C ALA A 558 8.02 22.42 31.45
N LEU A 559 8.15 21.25 32.08
CA LEU A 559 9.09 20.21 31.64
C LEU A 559 8.73 19.67 30.26
N ALA A 560 7.45 19.45 29.97
CA ALA A 560 6.97 19.00 28.67
C ALA A 560 7.27 20.02 27.57
N ASN A 561 7.07 21.32 27.82
CA ASN A 561 7.44 22.40 26.90
C ASN A 561 8.96 22.45 26.65
N ARG A 562 9.77 22.24 27.70
CA ARG A 562 11.23 22.15 27.53
C ARG A 562 11.63 20.92 26.72
N ARG A 563 11.00 19.76 26.96
CA ARG A 563 11.22 18.55 26.16
C ARG A 563 10.86 18.80 24.69
N LEU A 564 9.77 19.51 24.43
CA LEU A 564 9.36 19.90 23.07
C LEU A 564 10.43 20.74 22.36
N ALA A 565 10.98 21.75 23.03
CA ALA A 565 12.08 22.55 22.45
C ALA A 565 13.33 21.72 22.16
N PHE A 566 13.69 20.77 23.03
CA PHE A 566 14.83 19.88 22.79
C PHE A 566 14.59 18.88 21.66
N ASN A 567 13.33 18.52 21.39
CA ASN A 567 12.98 17.65 20.29
C ASN A 567 13.25 18.26 18.91
N GLU A 568 13.30 19.59 18.78
CA GLU A 568 13.70 20.25 17.51
C GLU A 568 15.10 19.79 17.08
N PHE A 569 16.06 19.67 18.01
CA PHE A 569 17.39 19.14 17.71
C PHE A 569 17.37 17.66 17.28
N VAL A 570 16.43 16.87 17.82
CA VAL A 570 16.23 15.47 17.38
C VAL A 570 15.70 15.44 15.94
N VAL A 571 14.75 16.32 15.61
CA VAL A 571 14.18 16.43 14.25
C VAL A 571 15.27 16.84 13.26
N GLU A 572 16.03 17.88 13.58
CA GLU A 572 17.13 18.37 12.72
C GLU A 572 18.20 17.29 12.50
N ALA A 573 18.70 16.66 13.58
CA ALA A 573 19.71 15.60 13.49
C ALA A 573 19.21 14.39 12.69
N ARG A 574 17.93 14.04 12.84
CA ARG A 574 17.28 12.97 12.08
C ARG A 574 17.13 13.33 10.61
N GLY A 575 16.75 14.56 10.30
CA GLY A 575 16.66 15.08 8.94
C GLY A 575 18.00 15.02 8.22
N ALA A 576 19.08 15.43 8.89
CA ALA A 576 20.44 15.31 8.36
C ALA A 576 20.84 13.85 8.08
N LEU A 577 20.56 12.95 9.04
CA LEU A 577 20.83 11.52 8.85
C LEU A 577 19.99 10.91 7.72
N ARG A 578 18.73 11.34 7.55
CA ARG A 578 17.85 10.91 6.45
C ARG A 578 18.40 11.35 5.10
N LEU A 579 18.85 12.60 4.98
CA LEU A 579 19.47 13.11 3.75
C LEU A 579 20.72 12.29 3.37
N LEU A 580 21.59 12.02 4.33
CA LEU A 580 22.79 11.20 4.11
C LEU A 580 22.44 9.76 3.70
N ARG A 581 21.41 9.15 4.30
CA ARG A 581 20.92 7.83 3.87
C ARG A 581 20.41 7.83 2.43
N ASN A 582 19.70 8.89 2.02
CA ASN A 582 19.24 9.01 0.64
C ASN A 582 20.43 9.12 -0.32
N GLN A 583 21.46 9.88 0.04
CA GLN A 583 22.71 9.97 -0.74
C GLN A 583 23.44 8.63 -0.81
N MET A 584 23.54 7.92 0.32
CA MET A 584 24.08 6.57 0.36
C MET A 584 23.31 5.62 -0.56
N GLN A 585 21.98 5.68 -0.54
CA GLN A 585 21.15 4.85 -1.43
C GLN A 585 21.45 5.12 -2.91
N VAL A 586 21.75 6.36 -3.31
CA VAL A 586 22.15 6.68 -4.69
C VAL A 586 23.47 6.00 -5.06
N VAL A 587 24.44 5.97 -4.15
CA VAL A 587 25.72 5.29 -4.37
C VAL A 587 25.54 3.77 -4.44
N LEU A 588 24.74 3.19 -3.55
CA LEU A 588 24.41 1.75 -3.56
C LEU A 588 23.64 1.34 -4.82
N ASP A 589 22.71 2.18 -5.28
CA ASP A 589 22.00 1.99 -6.54
C ASP A 589 22.98 1.98 -7.73
N ALA A 590 23.95 2.91 -7.76
CA ALA A 590 24.98 2.94 -8.80
C ALA A 590 25.89 1.69 -8.78
N GLN A 591 26.31 1.25 -7.59
CA GLN A 591 27.07 0.00 -7.42
C GLN A 591 26.26 -1.23 -7.87
N THR A 592 24.96 -1.24 -7.60
CA THR A 592 24.05 -2.31 -8.02
C THR A 592 23.94 -2.39 -9.54
N ASP A 593 23.66 -1.26 -10.20
CA ASP A 593 23.58 -1.19 -11.66
C ASP A 593 24.89 -1.60 -12.31
N PHE A 594 26.01 -1.15 -11.75
CA PHE A 594 27.35 -1.52 -12.17
C PHE A 594 27.57 -3.03 -12.20
N LEU A 595 27.33 -3.70 -11.06
CA LEU A 595 27.52 -5.14 -10.93
C LEU A 595 26.59 -5.91 -11.87
N GLY A 596 25.34 -5.46 -11.99
CA GLY A 596 24.36 -6.03 -12.90
C GLY A 596 24.79 -5.92 -14.37
N GLN A 597 25.24 -4.74 -14.80
CA GLN A 597 25.73 -4.52 -16.16
C GLN A 597 26.97 -5.37 -16.46
N LYS A 598 27.94 -5.40 -15.55
CA LYS A 598 29.14 -6.22 -15.68
C LYS A 598 28.80 -7.69 -15.88
N LYS A 599 27.89 -8.23 -15.05
CA LYS A 599 27.41 -9.62 -15.17
C LYS A 599 26.83 -9.89 -16.56
N ARG A 600 25.92 -9.03 -17.04
CA ARG A 600 25.29 -9.19 -18.37
C ARG A 600 26.29 -9.11 -19.52
N LEU A 601 27.29 -8.22 -19.44
CA LEU A 601 28.36 -8.12 -20.43
C LEU A 601 29.22 -9.38 -20.47
N VAL A 602 29.55 -9.97 -19.31
CA VAL A 602 30.27 -11.25 -19.23
C VAL A 602 29.43 -12.38 -19.85
N GLU A 603 28.15 -12.49 -19.49
CA GLU A 603 27.23 -13.48 -20.08
C GLU A 603 27.19 -13.38 -21.61
N LEU A 604 27.05 -12.15 -22.14
CA LEU A 604 27.04 -11.88 -23.57
C LEU A 604 28.37 -12.21 -24.24
N ARG A 605 29.49 -11.80 -23.63
CA ARG A 605 30.85 -12.07 -24.12
C ARG A 605 31.09 -13.58 -24.24
N ASP A 606 30.79 -14.33 -23.19
CA ASP A 606 31.06 -15.76 -23.13
C ASP A 606 30.23 -16.53 -24.15
N TRP A 607 28.98 -16.13 -24.38
CA TRP A 607 28.17 -16.67 -25.46
C TRP A 607 28.73 -16.36 -26.86
N LEU A 608 29.18 -15.12 -27.12
CA LEU A 608 29.80 -14.76 -28.40
C LEU A 608 31.06 -15.61 -28.66
N VAL A 609 31.90 -15.79 -27.64
CA VAL A 609 33.10 -16.65 -27.71
C VAL A 609 32.72 -18.10 -28.00
N ALA A 610 31.73 -18.65 -27.28
CA ALA A 610 31.27 -20.02 -27.48
C ALA A 610 30.68 -20.23 -28.88
N ARG A 611 29.87 -19.27 -29.35
CA ARG A 611 29.27 -19.27 -30.68
C ARG A 611 30.33 -19.26 -31.77
N ASP A 612 31.31 -18.36 -31.66
CA ASP A 612 32.38 -18.23 -32.66
C ASP A 612 33.24 -19.49 -32.70
N LYS A 613 33.48 -20.14 -31.55
CA LYS A 613 34.15 -21.44 -31.47
C LYS A 613 33.38 -22.57 -32.15
N VAL A 614 32.05 -22.61 -32.01
CA VAL A 614 31.18 -23.59 -32.69
C VAL A 614 31.15 -23.39 -34.21
N LYS A 615 31.30 -22.15 -34.68
CA LYS A 615 31.36 -21.80 -36.11
C LYS A 615 32.73 -22.03 -36.76
N GLN A 616 33.79 -22.29 -35.98
CA GLN A 616 35.14 -22.53 -36.54
C GLN A 616 35.24 -23.92 -37.19
N PRO A 617 35.82 -24.03 -38.40
CA PRO A 617 36.11 -25.31 -39.02
C PRO A 617 37.17 -26.08 -38.22
N ASN A 618 36.99 -27.41 -38.11
CA ASN A 618 37.99 -28.28 -37.50
C ASN A 618 39.27 -28.37 -38.35
N SER A 619 40.30 -29.09 -37.87
CA SER A 619 41.58 -29.30 -38.57
C SER A 619 41.46 -29.94 -39.96
N VAL A 620 40.28 -30.42 -40.35
CA VAL A 620 39.96 -31.04 -41.65
C VAL A 620 38.97 -30.19 -42.47
N GLY A 621 38.76 -28.93 -42.08
CA GLY A 621 37.88 -27.99 -42.81
C GLY A 621 36.38 -28.22 -42.66
N LYS A 622 35.94 -29.16 -41.80
CA LYS A 622 34.51 -29.41 -41.53
C LYS A 622 34.05 -28.69 -40.26
N ILE A 623 32.90 -28.03 -40.32
CA ILE A 623 32.23 -27.49 -39.14
C ILE A 623 31.45 -28.65 -38.49
N VAL A 624 32.05 -29.31 -37.50
CA VAL A 624 31.39 -30.32 -36.67
C VAL A 624 31.68 -30.01 -35.21
N ALA A 625 30.85 -29.16 -34.61
CA ALA A 625 30.88 -28.99 -33.15
C ALA A 625 30.28 -30.23 -32.48
N GLY A 626 30.90 -30.68 -31.37
CA GLY A 626 30.37 -31.79 -30.58
C GLY A 626 28.98 -31.45 -29.99
N LYS A 627 28.12 -32.45 -29.79
CA LYS A 627 26.77 -32.26 -29.24
C LYS A 627 26.76 -31.46 -27.94
N ASP A 628 27.76 -31.67 -27.08
CA ASP A 628 27.88 -30.98 -25.79
C ASP A 628 28.18 -29.48 -25.96
N ALA A 629 29.00 -29.10 -26.94
CA ALA A 629 29.29 -27.70 -27.24
C ALA A 629 28.04 -26.98 -27.78
N GLN A 630 27.25 -27.68 -28.62
CA GLN A 630 25.98 -27.15 -29.12
C GLN A 630 24.95 -26.99 -27.98
N ALA A 631 24.84 -27.98 -27.10
CA ALA A 631 23.94 -27.92 -25.95
C ALA A 631 24.34 -26.79 -24.98
N GLY A 632 25.63 -26.60 -24.72
CA GLY A 632 26.16 -25.48 -23.94
C GLY A 632 25.82 -24.12 -24.54
N LEU A 633 25.97 -23.96 -25.86
CA LEU A 633 25.63 -22.73 -26.56
C LEU A 633 24.13 -22.39 -26.45
N VAL A 634 23.25 -23.38 -26.62
CA VAL A 634 21.80 -23.21 -26.47
C VAL A 634 21.44 -22.80 -25.04
N SER A 635 22.08 -23.41 -24.04
CA SER A 635 21.89 -23.05 -22.62
C SER A 635 22.30 -21.59 -22.36
N GLN A 636 23.48 -21.18 -22.80
CA GLN A 636 23.95 -19.80 -22.67
C GLN A 636 23.06 -18.80 -23.41
N GLN A 637 22.57 -19.16 -24.60
CA GLN A 637 21.61 -18.35 -25.34
C GLN A 637 20.31 -18.16 -24.55
N GLY A 638 19.81 -19.22 -23.91
CA GLY A 638 18.66 -19.15 -23.02
C GLY A 638 18.87 -18.20 -21.84
N GLN A 639 20.06 -18.22 -21.24
CA GLN A 639 20.42 -17.32 -20.13
C GLN A 639 20.42 -15.84 -20.57
N ILE A 640 20.98 -15.53 -21.73
CA ILE A 640 20.98 -14.16 -22.29
C ILE A 640 19.56 -13.69 -22.56
N LEU A 641 18.74 -14.53 -23.20
CA LEU A 641 17.34 -14.18 -23.47
C LEU A 641 16.55 -13.94 -22.19
N GLU A 642 16.79 -14.73 -21.14
CA GLU A 642 16.14 -14.50 -19.85
C GLU A 642 16.65 -13.23 -19.16
N SER A 643 17.94 -12.93 -19.28
CA SER A 643 18.54 -11.67 -18.81
C SER A 643 17.86 -10.45 -19.45
N TRP A 644 17.66 -10.50 -20.77
CA TRP A 644 16.95 -9.45 -21.53
C TRP A 644 15.43 -9.39 -21.28
N ARG A 645 14.82 -10.47 -20.82
CA ARG A 645 13.42 -10.42 -20.34
C ARG A 645 13.33 -9.78 -18.96
N ARG A 646 14.29 -10.07 -18.09
CA ARG A 646 14.35 -9.51 -16.73
C ARG A 646 14.67 -8.01 -16.72
N ASP A 647 15.48 -7.53 -17.65
CA ASP A 647 15.83 -6.10 -17.79
C ASP A 647 14.85 -5.30 -18.67
N TYR A 648 13.75 -5.94 -19.11
CA TYR A 648 12.67 -5.34 -19.91
C TYR A 648 13.05 -4.96 -21.34
N ALA A 649 14.21 -5.39 -21.86
CA ALA A 649 14.53 -5.24 -23.28
C ALA A 649 13.64 -6.09 -24.18
N ILE A 650 13.20 -7.25 -23.69
CA ILE A 650 12.20 -8.13 -24.31
C ILE A 650 11.01 -8.27 -23.37
N ARG A 651 9.78 -8.27 -23.90
CA ARG A 651 8.60 -8.47 -23.05
C ARG A 651 8.59 -9.90 -22.51
N LYS A 652 8.40 -10.04 -21.19
CA LYS A 652 8.12 -11.34 -20.57
C LYS A 652 6.64 -11.67 -20.71
N VAL A 653 6.34 -12.92 -21.05
CA VAL A 653 4.96 -13.44 -21.08
C VAL A 653 4.41 -13.45 -19.65
N ARG A 654 3.21 -12.87 -19.46
CA ARG A 654 2.57 -12.70 -18.15
C ARG A 654 1.31 -13.55 -18.07
N GLY A 655 1.15 -14.35 -17.01
CA GLY A 655 -0.11 -15.05 -16.75
C GLY A 655 -1.25 -14.08 -16.45
N LEU A 656 -2.44 -14.34 -16.97
CA LEU A 656 -3.62 -13.55 -16.61
C LEU A 656 -3.97 -13.76 -15.13
N THR A 657 -4.32 -12.66 -14.45
CA THR A 657 -4.93 -12.75 -13.12
C THR A 657 -6.27 -13.47 -13.21
N PRO A 658 -6.77 -14.08 -12.11
CA PRO A 658 -8.11 -14.68 -12.08
C PRO A 658 -9.19 -13.72 -12.61
N GLU A 659 -9.05 -12.44 -12.28
CA GLU A 659 -9.89 -11.35 -12.73
C GLU A 659 -9.86 -11.13 -14.24
N GLN A 660 -8.65 -11.11 -14.81
CA GLN A 660 -8.44 -10.97 -16.25
C GLN A 660 -8.94 -12.18 -17.02
N ILE A 661 -8.80 -13.40 -16.47
CA ILE A 661 -9.36 -14.63 -17.07
C ILE A 661 -10.88 -14.51 -17.18
N VAL A 662 -11.55 -14.07 -16.11
CA VAL A 662 -13.00 -13.87 -16.10
C VAL A 662 -13.40 -12.79 -17.11
N GLY A 663 -12.76 -11.62 -17.08
CA GLY A 663 -13.07 -10.52 -17.99
C GLY A 663 -12.85 -10.89 -19.46
N ALA A 664 -11.76 -11.59 -19.77
CA ALA A 664 -11.47 -12.11 -21.10
C ALA A 664 -12.52 -13.16 -21.54
N THR A 665 -12.88 -14.09 -20.66
CA THR A 665 -13.85 -15.16 -20.97
C THR A 665 -15.25 -14.58 -21.18
N TYR A 666 -15.66 -13.65 -20.32
CA TYR A 666 -16.96 -12.96 -20.41
C TYR A 666 -17.09 -12.19 -21.73
N THR A 667 -16.03 -11.47 -22.11
CA THR A 667 -16.00 -10.69 -23.35
C THR A 667 -15.96 -11.60 -24.58
N ALA A 668 -15.08 -12.61 -24.57
CA ALA A 668 -14.91 -13.56 -25.67
C ALA A 668 -16.21 -14.32 -25.97
N LEU A 669 -16.91 -14.77 -24.93
CA LEU A 669 -18.16 -15.52 -25.09
C LEU A 669 -19.38 -14.64 -25.38
N GLU A 670 -19.25 -13.32 -25.33
CA GLU A 670 -20.38 -12.36 -25.44
C GLU A 670 -21.52 -12.67 -24.45
N THR A 671 -21.23 -13.25 -23.28
CA THR A 671 -22.25 -13.72 -22.33
C THR A 671 -23.05 -12.58 -21.70
N GLY A 672 -22.53 -11.35 -21.77
CA GLY A 672 -23.23 -10.15 -21.34
C GLY A 672 -24.20 -9.55 -22.34
N LYS A 673 -24.27 -10.04 -23.58
CA LYS A 673 -25.02 -9.37 -24.66
C LYS A 673 -26.51 -9.24 -24.36
N ALA A 674 -27.16 -10.29 -23.88
CA ALA A 674 -28.56 -10.23 -23.47
C ALA A 674 -28.79 -9.25 -22.30
N THR A 675 -27.85 -9.20 -21.34
CA THR A 675 -27.89 -8.24 -20.24
C THR A 675 -27.76 -6.80 -20.75
N GLN A 676 -26.86 -6.56 -21.70
CA GLN A 676 -26.66 -5.26 -22.32
C GLN A 676 -27.91 -4.80 -23.08
N ILE A 677 -28.50 -5.67 -23.92
CA ILE A 677 -29.74 -5.38 -24.66
C ILE A 677 -30.87 -5.04 -23.69
N LYS A 678 -31.04 -5.85 -22.64
CA LYS A 678 -32.04 -5.61 -21.62
C LYS A 678 -31.81 -4.26 -20.92
N ALA A 679 -30.59 -3.96 -20.49
CA ALA A 679 -30.26 -2.70 -19.83
C ALA A 679 -30.52 -1.48 -20.72
N VAL A 680 -30.23 -1.58 -22.03
CA VAL A 680 -30.57 -0.52 -22.99
C VAL A 680 -32.08 -0.31 -23.06
N GLY A 681 -32.88 -1.38 -23.11
CA GLY A 681 -34.33 -1.32 -23.09
C GLY A 681 -34.87 -0.73 -21.79
N ASP A 682 -34.37 -1.21 -20.66
CA ASP A 682 -34.73 -0.73 -19.32
C ASP A 682 -34.41 0.77 -19.17
N TRP A 683 -33.26 1.24 -19.64
CA TRP A 683 -32.90 2.67 -19.66
C TRP A 683 -33.92 3.52 -20.43
N ALA A 684 -34.26 3.07 -21.64
CA ALA A 684 -35.21 3.78 -22.50
C ALA A 684 -36.61 3.86 -21.86
N VAL A 685 -37.06 2.79 -21.21
CA VAL A 685 -38.36 2.74 -20.53
C VAL A 685 -38.37 3.59 -19.26
N THR A 686 -37.33 3.48 -18.43
CA THR A 686 -37.24 4.16 -17.11
C THR A 686 -37.09 5.67 -17.23
N HIS A 687 -36.40 6.16 -18.27
CA HIS A 687 -36.12 7.59 -18.45
C HIS A 687 -36.95 8.25 -19.56
N LYS A 688 -37.94 7.56 -20.13
CA LYS A 688 -38.79 8.06 -21.24
C LYS A 688 -39.45 9.43 -20.97
N SER A 689 -39.74 9.74 -19.71
CA SER A 689 -40.40 10.98 -19.28
C SER A 689 -39.43 12.15 -19.06
N ASN A 690 -38.11 11.92 -19.10
CA ASN A 690 -37.10 12.96 -18.89
C ASN A 690 -36.06 12.93 -20.04
N ALA A 691 -36.33 13.71 -21.09
CA ALA A 691 -35.49 13.76 -22.28
C ALA A 691 -34.04 14.18 -21.99
N ALA A 692 -33.80 15.04 -20.99
CA ALA A 692 -32.47 15.48 -20.62
C ALA A 692 -31.63 14.33 -20.04
N VAL A 693 -32.23 13.49 -19.18
CA VAL A 693 -31.55 12.30 -18.65
C VAL A 693 -31.45 11.20 -19.70
N LEU A 694 -32.52 10.96 -20.46
CA LEU A 694 -32.55 9.91 -21.49
C LEU A 694 -31.43 10.08 -22.52
N ASN A 695 -31.14 11.32 -22.91
CA ASN A 695 -30.11 11.67 -23.90
C ASN A 695 -28.70 11.85 -23.29
N ASP A 696 -28.53 11.70 -21.99
CA ASP A 696 -27.23 11.74 -21.33
C ASP A 696 -26.46 10.44 -21.60
N ALA A 697 -25.57 10.50 -22.60
CA ALA A 697 -24.78 9.34 -23.02
C ALA A 697 -23.94 8.73 -21.89
N LYS A 698 -23.36 9.57 -21.02
CA LYS A 698 -22.51 9.11 -19.91
C LYS A 698 -23.32 8.35 -18.87
N LYS A 699 -24.49 8.87 -18.48
CA LYS A 699 -25.37 8.18 -17.52
C LYS A 699 -25.93 6.89 -18.10
N ARG A 700 -26.30 6.88 -19.38
CA ARG A 700 -26.74 5.68 -20.09
C ARG A 700 -25.67 4.60 -20.11
N GLU A 701 -24.44 4.97 -20.47
CA GLU A 701 -23.31 4.05 -20.50
C GLU A 701 -22.99 3.49 -19.11
N LEU A 702 -22.95 4.35 -18.08
CA LEU A 702 -22.76 3.93 -16.69
C LEU A 702 -23.84 2.94 -16.23
N PHE A 703 -25.12 3.17 -16.59
CA PHE A 703 -26.22 2.27 -16.28
C PHE A 703 -26.02 0.88 -16.91
N ILE A 704 -25.68 0.85 -18.21
CA ILE A 704 -25.45 -0.38 -18.95
C ILE A 704 -24.24 -1.13 -18.38
N ASN A 705 -23.10 -0.45 -18.21
CA ASN A 705 -21.86 -1.05 -17.70
C ASN A 705 -22.05 -1.62 -16.28
N THR A 706 -22.86 -0.95 -15.45
CA THR A 706 -23.21 -1.45 -14.12
C THR A 706 -24.02 -2.74 -14.17
N ALA A 707 -25.01 -2.84 -15.07
CA ALA A 707 -25.79 -4.06 -15.25
C ALA A 707 -24.93 -5.22 -15.77
N VAL A 708 -24.05 -4.96 -16.74
CA VAL A 708 -23.12 -5.95 -17.30
C VAL A 708 -22.13 -6.44 -16.23
N ALA A 709 -21.52 -5.54 -15.47
CA ALA A 709 -20.60 -5.89 -14.40
C ALA A 709 -21.26 -6.72 -13.28
N ALA A 710 -22.51 -6.40 -12.92
CA ALA A 710 -23.27 -7.19 -11.95
C ALA A 710 -23.52 -8.63 -12.44
N ASN A 711 -23.73 -8.83 -13.73
CA ASN A 711 -23.87 -10.16 -14.32
C ASN A 711 -22.54 -10.94 -14.37
N MET A 712 -21.44 -10.26 -14.74
CA MET A 712 -20.10 -10.86 -14.78
C MET A 712 -19.66 -11.41 -13.42
N TRP A 713 -20.10 -10.80 -12.32
CA TRP A 713 -19.82 -11.26 -10.96
C TRP A 713 -20.17 -12.74 -10.71
N GLY A 714 -21.25 -13.24 -11.31
CA GLY A 714 -21.66 -14.64 -11.19
C GLY A 714 -20.60 -15.63 -11.71
N MET A 715 -19.79 -15.20 -12.69
CA MET A 715 -18.68 -15.99 -13.25
C MET A 715 -17.38 -15.82 -12.46
N GLU A 716 -17.19 -14.66 -11.84
CA GLU A 716 -15.97 -14.31 -11.14
C GLU A 716 -15.69 -15.23 -9.94
N LYS A 717 -16.69 -15.41 -9.07
CA LYS A 717 -16.54 -16.12 -7.80
C LYS A 717 -15.95 -17.54 -7.93
N PRO A 718 -16.46 -18.43 -8.81
CA PRO A 718 -15.88 -19.78 -8.95
C PRO A 718 -14.46 -19.75 -9.52
N VAL A 719 -14.14 -18.84 -10.44
CA VAL A 719 -12.80 -18.72 -11.03
C VAL A 719 -11.80 -18.18 -10.02
N VAL A 720 -12.11 -17.09 -9.33
CA VAL A 720 -11.25 -16.50 -8.29
C VAL A 720 -10.95 -17.53 -7.20
N ARG A 721 -11.95 -18.29 -6.75
CA ARG A 721 -11.77 -19.34 -5.74
C ARG A 721 -10.78 -20.43 -6.16
N ARG A 722 -10.67 -20.73 -7.46
CA ARG A 722 -9.82 -21.82 -7.98
C ARG A 722 -8.46 -21.34 -8.46
N PHE A 723 -8.39 -20.15 -9.05
CA PHE A 723 -7.19 -19.63 -9.71
C PHE A 723 -6.33 -18.72 -8.83
N SER A 724 -6.85 -18.25 -7.68
CA SER A 724 -6.08 -17.40 -6.77
C SER A 724 -5.28 -18.22 -5.75
N PRO A 725 -4.12 -17.70 -5.29
CA PRO A 725 -3.50 -18.14 -4.04
C PRO A 725 -4.46 -18.00 -2.84
N ALA A 726 -4.12 -18.67 -1.73
CA ALA A 726 -4.91 -18.62 -0.51
C ALA A 726 -5.04 -17.19 0.04
N PRO A 727 -6.18 -16.83 0.68
CA PRO A 727 -6.34 -15.53 1.31
C PRO A 727 -5.23 -15.23 2.32
N GLY A 728 -4.61 -14.06 2.20
CA GLY A 728 -3.54 -13.61 3.08
C GLY A 728 -2.13 -14.06 2.71
N SER A 729 -1.97 -14.65 1.53
CA SER A 729 -0.68 -14.94 0.89
C SER A 729 -0.42 -13.94 -0.25
N PRO A 730 0.85 -13.71 -0.64
CA PRO A 730 1.18 -12.92 -1.82
C PRO A 730 0.41 -13.38 -3.07
N GLN A 731 -0.05 -12.42 -3.88
CA GLN A 731 -0.92 -12.63 -5.05
C GLN A 731 -0.21 -12.41 -6.39
N ASP A 732 1.12 -12.45 -6.40
CA ASP A 732 1.99 -12.11 -7.54
C ASP A 732 2.49 -13.34 -8.33
N VAL A 733 2.06 -14.55 -7.96
CA VAL A 733 2.50 -15.80 -8.60
C VAL A 733 1.44 -16.37 -9.52
N PHE A 734 1.85 -16.72 -10.75
CA PHE A 734 1.05 -17.56 -11.63
C PHE A 734 1.14 -19.02 -11.19
N LEU A 735 -0.01 -19.63 -10.91
CA LEU A 735 -0.13 -21.06 -10.59
C LEU A 735 -0.67 -21.80 -11.81
N ALA A 736 -0.05 -22.93 -12.15
CA ALA A 736 -0.57 -23.90 -13.11
C ALA A 736 -0.86 -25.21 -12.37
N THR A 737 -2.11 -25.40 -11.92
CA THR A 737 -2.50 -26.60 -11.17
C THR A 737 -3.37 -27.55 -12.00
N VAL A 738 -3.33 -28.84 -11.67
CA VAL A 738 -4.22 -29.85 -12.27
C VAL A 738 -5.68 -29.45 -12.06
N ASP A 739 -6.04 -28.95 -10.89
CA ASP A 739 -7.39 -28.52 -10.56
C ASP A 739 -7.87 -27.36 -11.45
N GLN A 740 -6.99 -26.41 -11.80
CA GLN A 740 -7.35 -25.33 -12.73
C GLN A 740 -7.60 -25.86 -14.15
N ALA A 741 -6.74 -26.78 -14.62
CA ALA A 741 -6.91 -27.41 -15.92
C ALA A 741 -8.23 -28.20 -15.98
N LEU A 742 -8.50 -29.02 -14.96
CA LEU A 742 -9.74 -29.79 -14.86
C LEU A 742 -10.99 -28.92 -14.77
N MET A 743 -10.90 -27.72 -14.16
CA MET A 743 -12.03 -26.79 -14.12
C MET A 743 -12.43 -26.31 -15.51
N ILE A 744 -11.47 -25.87 -16.33
CA ILE A 744 -11.75 -25.41 -17.70
C ILE A 744 -12.30 -26.57 -18.55
N GLN A 745 -11.81 -27.79 -18.31
CA GLN A 745 -12.22 -28.96 -19.08
C GLN A 745 -13.61 -29.50 -18.70
N ASN A 746 -13.91 -29.59 -17.40
CA ASN A 746 -15.02 -30.43 -16.91
C ASN A 746 -16.02 -29.70 -16.00
N ASP A 747 -15.78 -28.44 -15.61
CA ASP A 747 -16.66 -27.76 -14.67
C ASP A 747 -18.04 -27.47 -15.29
N PRO A 748 -19.15 -27.86 -14.63
CA PRO A 748 -20.50 -27.64 -15.16
C PRO A 748 -20.85 -26.17 -15.43
N ALA A 749 -20.26 -25.21 -14.68
CA ALA A 749 -20.47 -23.79 -14.92
C ALA A 749 -19.79 -23.34 -16.22
N PHE A 750 -18.53 -23.75 -16.45
CA PHE A 750 -17.83 -23.50 -17.72
C PHE A 750 -18.57 -24.13 -18.89
N GLN A 751 -18.98 -25.39 -18.76
CA GLN A 751 -19.76 -26.09 -19.78
C GLN A 751 -21.11 -25.41 -20.07
N LYS A 752 -21.73 -24.77 -19.07
CA LYS A 752 -22.94 -23.96 -19.26
C LYS A 752 -22.66 -22.68 -20.03
N TRP A 753 -21.53 -22.01 -19.78
CA TRP A 753 -21.19 -20.73 -20.43
C TRP A 753 -20.95 -20.86 -21.94
N ILE A 754 -20.49 -22.03 -22.39
CA ILE A 754 -20.20 -22.31 -23.79
C ILE A 754 -21.36 -22.98 -24.55
N LYS A 755 -22.56 -23.09 -23.95
CA LYS A 755 -23.76 -23.57 -24.69
C LYS A 755 -24.34 -22.45 -25.55
N PRO A 756 -24.87 -22.73 -26.74
CA PRO A 756 -25.53 -21.72 -27.57
C PRO A 756 -26.75 -21.12 -26.86
N GLY A 757 -26.87 -19.79 -26.87
CA GLY A 757 -28.09 -19.09 -26.46
C GLY A 757 -27.86 -17.64 -26.05
N GLN A 758 -28.95 -16.88 -25.94
CA GLN A 758 -28.97 -15.48 -25.47
C GLN A 758 -28.06 -14.53 -26.28
N GLY A 759 -27.83 -14.83 -27.56
CA GLY A 759 -27.00 -14.04 -28.46
C GLY A 759 -25.49 -14.18 -28.21
N ASN A 760 -25.06 -15.20 -27.48
CA ASN A 760 -23.65 -15.43 -27.17
C ASN A 760 -22.84 -15.86 -28.41
N LEU A 761 -21.52 -15.93 -28.26
CA LEU A 761 -20.61 -16.25 -29.36
C LEU A 761 -20.97 -17.56 -30.07
N ILE A 762 -21.32 -18.61 -29.32
CA ILE A 762 -21.60 -19.93 -29.89
C ILE A 762 -22.85 -19.90 -30.77
N GLU A 763 -23.92 -19.23 -30.32
CA GLU A 763 -25.13 -19.04 -31.13
C GLU A 763 -24.82 -18.25 -32.41
N ARG A 764 -24.03 -17.17 -32.29
CA ARG A 764 -23.65 -16.31 -33.42
C ARG A 764 -22.81 -17.05 -34.46
N LEU A 765 -21.78 -17.78 -34.02
CA LEU A 765 -20.91 -18.57 -34.90
C LEU A 765 -21.68 -19.73 -35.56
N SER A 766 -22.59 -20.38 -34.83
CA SER A 766 -23.41 -21.48 -35.36
C SER A 766 -24.34 -21.03 -36.49
N ALA A 767 -24.77 -19.76 -36.46
CA ALA A 767 -25.62 -19.17 -37.49
C ALA A 767 -24.85 -18.79 -38.78
N LEU A 768 -23.52 -18.68 -38.74
CA LEU A 768 -22.71 -18.37 -39.92
C LEU A 768 -22.63 -19.59 -40.84
N LYS A 769 -22.91 -19.37 -42.13
CA LYS A 769 -22.85 -20.42 -43.15
C LYS A 769 -21.43 -20.66 -43.67
N ASP A 770 -20.65 -19.60 -43.79
CA ASP A 770 -19.28 -19.67 -44.31
C ASP A 770 -18.29 -20.09 -43.22
N SER A 771 -17.59 -21.20 -43.42
CA SER A 771 -16.63 -21.74 -42.45
C SER A 771 -15.39 -20.87 -42.28
N GLY A 772 -14.98 -20.12 -43.30
CA GLY A 772 -13.88 -19.16 -43.21
C GLY A 772 -14.25 -17.95 -42.34
N GLN A 773 -15.49 -17.47 -42.44
CA GLN A 773 -16.04 -16.44 -41.55
C GLN A 773 -16.14 -16.93 -40.12
N VAL A 774 -16.53 -18.20 -39.90
CA VAL A 774 -16.50 -18.80 -38.55
C VAL A 774 -15.09 -18.76 -37.97
N ALA A 775 -14.06 -19.16 -38.73
CA ALA A 775 -12.68 -19.12 -38.26
C ALA A 775 -12.24 -17.70 -37.87
N ASN A 776 -12.51 -16.71 -38.75
CA ASN A 776 -12.16 -15.32 -38.48
C ASN A 776 -12.85 -14.75 -37.23
N GLU A 777 -14.15 -14.97 -37.10
CA GLU A 777 -14.94 -14.49 -35.95
C GLU A 777 -14.54 -15.19 -34.66
N LEU A 778 -14.28 -16.51 -34.69
CA LEU A 778 -13.84 -17.30 -33.55
C LEU A 778 -12.53 -16.76 -32.98
N TYR A 779 -11.50 -16.64 -33.82
CA TYR A 779 -10.17 -16.21 -33.38
C TYR A 779 -10.16 -14.74 -32.95
N LEU A 780 -10.88 -13.87 -33.67
CA LEU A 780 -10.96 -12.46 -33.29
C LEU A 780 -11.71 -12.28 -31.97
N SER A 781 -12.74 -13.08 -31.69
CA SER A 781 -13.49 -13.01 -30.42
C SER A 781 -12.69 -13.54 -29.23
N VAL A 782 -12.00 -14.67 -29.40
CA VAL A 782 -11.35 -15.36 -28.26
C VAL A 782 -9.91 -14.90 -28.05
N LEU A 783 -9.14 -14.80 -29.13
CA LEU A 783 -7.70 -14.50 -29.09
C LEU A 783 -7.37 -13.05 -29.52
N CYS A 784 -8.35 -12.29 -30.00
CA CYS A 784 -8.18 -10.88 -30.40
C CYS A 784 -7.20 -10.67 -31.57
N ARG A 785 -7.04 -11.70 -32.40
CA ARG A 785 -6.26 -11.66 -33.64
C ARG A 785 -6.97 -12.45 -34.74
N LYS A 786 -6.56 -12.25 -35.99
CA LYS A 786 -7.02 -13.09 -37.09
C LYS A 786 -6.33 -14.46 -37.05
N PRO A 787 -7.00 -15.53 -37.51
CA PRO A 787 -6.38 -16.84 -37.64
C PRO A 787 -5.35 -16.83 -38.77
N ASP A 788 -4.31 -17.63 -38.64
CA ASP A 788 -3.39 -17.91 -39.74
C ASP A 788 -4.01 -18.91 -40.76
N PRO A 789 -3.38 -19.14 -41.93
CA PRO A 789 -3.91 -20.08 -42.92
C PRO A 789 -4.07 -21.53 -42.44
N GLU A 790 -3.23 -22.00 -41.53
CA GLU A 790 -3.31 -23.36 -40.99
C GLU A 790 -4.49 -23.47 -40.01
N GLU A 791 -4.69 -22.46 -39.18
CA GLU A 791 -5.81 -22.34 -38.26
C GLU A 791 -7.16 -22.25 -39.00
N ILE A 792 -7.24 -21.47 -40.09
CA ILE A 792 -8.43 -21.42 -40.96
C ILE A 792 -8.74 -22.82 -41.49
N LYS A 793 -7.73 -23.50 -42.03
CA LYS A 793 -7.87 -24.85 -42.58
C LYS A 793 -8.36 -25.83 -41.51
N MET A 794 -7.78 -25.79 -40.30
CA MET A 794 -8.19 -26.63 -39.17
C MET A 794 -9.68 -26.44 -38.82
N VAL A 795 -10.12 -25.19 -38.68
CA VAL A 795 -11.52 -24.88 -38.36
C VAL A 795 -12.46 -25.38 -39.46
N MET A 796 -12.11 -25.15 -40.73
CA MET A 796 -12.90 -25.61 -41.86
C MET A 796 -13.03 -27.14 -41.88
N GLU A 797 -11.93 -27.87 -41.66
CA GLU A 797 -11.93 -29.34 -41.62
C GLU A 797 -12.79 -29.88 -40.46
N MET A 798 -12.71 -29.26 -39.27
CA MET A 798 -13.52 -29.68 -38.12
C MET A 798 -15.01 -29.46 -38.36
N LEU A 799 -15.39 -28.30 -38.93
CA LEU A 799 -16.79 -27.99 -39.25
C LEU A 799 -17.36 -28.92 -40.33
N LEU A 800 -16.54 -29.34 -41.30
CA LEU A 800 -16.94 -30.31 -42.32
C LEU A 800 -17.16 -31.71 -41.72
N ARG A 801 -16.29 -32.16 -40.81
CA ARG A 801 -16.44 -33.47 -40.12
C ARG A 801 -17.65 -33.53 -39.19
N GLY A 802 -18.10 -32.38 -38.67
CA GLY A 802 -19.22 -32.27 -37.75
C GLY A 802 -20.60 -32.61 -38.32
N GLY A 803 -20.76 -32.59 -39.65
CA GLY A 803 -22.05 -32.80 -40.30
C GLY A 803 -23.14 -31.88 -39.74
N ASP A 804 -24.27 -32.46 -39.34
CA ASP A 804 -25.43 -31.73 -38.79
C ASP A 804 -25.20 -31.19 -37.36
N ASN A 805 -24.15 -31.63 -36.66
CA ASN A 805 -23.84 -31.21 -35.28
C ASN A 805 -23.00 -29.93 -35.21
N ARG A 806 -23.27 -28.95 -36.08
CA ARG A 806 -22.48 -27.72 -36.22
C ARG A 806 -22.29 -26.96 -34.90
N ALA A 807 -23.35 -26.80 -34.11
CA ALA A 807 -23.29 -26.07 -32.85
C ALA A 807 -22.37 -26.74 -31.81
N ILE A 808 -22.32 -28.07 -31.80
CA ILE A 808 -21.43 -28.83 -30.91
C ILE A 808 -19.98 -28.62 -31.35
N VAL A 809 -19.69 -28.68 -32.65
CA VAL A 809 -18.32 -28.44 -33.15
C VAL A 809 -17.86 -27.01 -32.85
N VAL A 810 -18.73 -26.01 -33.03
CA VAL A 810 -18.43 -24.62 -32.65
C VAL A 810 -18.13 -24.50 -31.15
N GLN A 811 -18.93 -25.15 -30.31
CA GLN A 811 -18.69 -25.18 -28.86
C GLN A 811 -17.32 -25.78 -28.51
N GLU A 812 -16.95 -26.91 -29.13
CA GLU A 812 -15.63 -27.55 -28.94
C GLU A 812 -14.47 -26.67 -29.41
N LEU A 813 -14.63 -25.98 -30.55
CA LEU A 813 -13.64 -25.03 -31.05
C LEU A 813 -13.42 -23.85 -30.10
N VAL A 814 -14.51 -23.25 -29.59
CA VAL A 814 -14.45 -22.18 -28.59
C VAL A 814 -13.78 -22.66 -27.31
N TRP A 815 -14.16 -23.83 -26.83
CA TRP A 815 -13.54 -24.45 -25.65
C TRP A 815 -12.04 -24.67 -25.85
N GLY A 816 -11.63 -25.19 -27.01
CA GLY A 816 -10.23 -25.42 -27.34
C GLY A 816 -9.39 -24.13 -27.29
N LEU A 817 -9.92 -23.02 -27.81
CA LEU A 817 -9.25 -21.72 -27.72
C LEU A 817 -9.24 -21.15 -26.30
N LEU A 818 -10.31 -21.31 -25.50
CA LEU A 818 -10.31 -20.88 -24.10
C LEU A 818 -9.32 -21.69 -23.23
N ALA A 819 -9.07 -22.94 -23.58
CA ALA A 819 -8.15 -23.83 -22.87
C ALA A 819 -6.69 -23.66 -23.31
N CYS A 820 -6.41 -22.98 -24.42
CA CYS A 820 -5.06 -22.86 -24.96
C CYS A 820 -4.17 -21.91 -24.14
N SER A 821 -2.86 -22.08 -24.28
CA SER A 821 -1.88 -21.19 -23.64
C SER A 821 -2.06 -19.75 -24.09
N GLU A 822 -2.36 -19.51 -25.37
CA GLU A 822 -2.47 -18.15 -25.90
C GLU A 822 -3.54 -17.32 -25.17
N PHE A 823 -4.66 -17.96 -24.80
CA PHE A 823 -5.73 -17.29 -24.06
C PHE A 823 -5.33 -16.97 -22.61
N ARG A 824 -4.57 -17.86 -21.96
CA ARG A 824 -4.18 -17.78 -20.54
C ARG A 824 -3.06 -16.77 -20.24
N PHE A 825 -2.38 -16.29 -21.27
CA PHE A 825 -1.25 -15.38 -21.12
C PHE A 825 -1.48 -14.06 -21.86
N SER A 826 -0.90 -13.00 -21.31
CA SER A 826 -0.67 -11.74 -22.00
C SER A 826 0.73 -11.77 -22.59
N PHE A 827 0.81 -11.89 -23.92
CA PHE A 827 2.06 -11.85 -24.68
C PHE A 827 2.59 -10.44 -24.80
#